data_AF-A0A316BAE5-F1
#
_entry.id   AF-A0A316BAE5-F1
#
_cell.length_a   1.000
_cell.length_b   1.000
_cell.length_c   1.000
_cell.angle_alpha   90.00
_cell.angle_beta   90.00
_cell.angle_gamma   90.00
#
_symmetry.space_group_name_H-M   'P 1'
#
loop_
_entity.id
_entity.type
_entity.pdbx_description
1 polymer ?
#
loop_
_entity_poly.entity_id
_entity_poly.type
_entity_poly.pdbx_seq_one_letter_code
_entity_poly.pdbx_strand_id
1 'polypeptide(L)'
;MKKIMCALTALVMLSGLASCNMSNRTLSKVRTVQKDSEWWNDTVTVVTPDDISAVVNFKDFDMSSRCYAPDENSIILGFVVYSNNNDKIIPLNLLMHYSYDGALLGQIKLEEYFGSDAQIYSPEVIYKSGEKYFAVISQYLEKESKTVRQGYELDFEKGTLKNPFSLDVPDDSAKFSSVNEIVSCGDKLIYIAHSSDLYGKGTYRICVNDNGNLRSFVPKFDPDVSLDYIHNLMDVDGTPVFIAEVSVNGRSRQLYCTFDVNTFEMKTVETDLDVDVAEYVPGKGLFNCDDKKIYKLDPESGKSSLVMDLKNSFITGQFDSEERIVFASDDKVVFFAEKQASAGGFSTSYIVSLSKADENPCAGKKVLTLANLDWMSEQEWTAVNEFNRSSGKYFVKVSEKYYESAMEVWHKENWVYDRSLIISYESNAVDLLMADIREGTGPDLVIYGKDAAQLNNTKYLVDLTDRINSDKNLNSGGYMDFVLQPNGIDGKHYRLDYSFTVDGFMTMDSFLDDGAAGLTFEQYDRLIREHNDGRSVLTDNDLSLLELLVKRSECITYSNAGRFSIDNENFRKIADYIKSVPDEMEYDNVLGEPGKNTEILQNLFGEWFMRDYGRNYKQYKIIGIPSPDGHAETINGTGIGITSCCPLQDGAWEFVLKMMSPEIQILDEIGNPVLKSTCRTALENYVINNNKRLSGRSDPTGFVMSKDMIGWYMDQVSDAITVPDTDSAVIVIMNEEMPAYFEGQKSLDDVIGIIENRVNLMLKERE
;
A
#
# COMPACT_ATOMS: atom_id res chain seq x y z
N MET A 1 21.45 8.06 -33.40
CA MET A 1 20.49 8.09 -32.28
C MET A 1 20.63 9.30 -31.34
N LYS A 2 21.73 10.06 -31.29
CA LYS A 2 21.85 11.32 -30.50
C LYS A 2 21.38 12.62 -31.22
N LYS A 3 20.64 12.53 -32.33
CA LYS A 3 20.20 13.70 -33.13
C LYS A 3 18.71 13.72 -33.49
N ILE A 4 17.92 12.80 -32.96
CA ILE A 4 16.46 12.74 -33.20
C ILE A 4 15.67 13.25 -31.98
N MET A 5 16.30 13.38 -30.80
CA MET A 5 15.66 13.85 -29.58
C MET A 5 15.50 15.38 -29.48
N CYS A 6 16.32 16.17 -30.20
CA CYS A 6 16.22 17.64 -30.18
C CYS A 6 15.18 18.23 -31.16
N ALA A 7 14.46 17.39 -31.92
CA ALA A 7 13.56 17.86 -32.99
C ALA A 7 12.07 17.89 -32.60
N LEU A 8 11.68 17.29 -31.46
CA LEU A 8 10.28 17.34 -31.00
C LEU A 8 9.98 18.52 -30.06
N THR A 9 10.99 19.21 -29.52
CA THR A 9 10.80 20.31 -28.57
C THR A 9 10.57 21.68 -29.23
N ALA A 10 10.66 21.79 -30.57
CA ALA A 10 10.72 23.08 -31.26
C ALA A 10 9.49 23.43 -32.13
N LEU A 11 8.37 22.70 -32.04
CA LEU A 11 7.21 22.92 -32.94
C LEU A 11 5.87 23.29 -32.27
N VAL A 12 5.87 23.64 -30.97
CA VAL A 12 4.68 24.21 -30.29
C VAL A 12 4.82 25.74 -30.07
N MET A 13 5.98 26.34 -30.29
CA MET A 13 6.18 27.78 -30.14
C MET A 13 5.87 28.56 -31.42
N LEU A 14 4.59 28.81 -31.72
CA LEU A 14 4.15 29.99 -32.49
C LEU A 14 2.62 30.15 -32.49
N SER A 15 2.03 30.47 -31.35
CA SER A 15 0.78 31.25 -31.30
C SER A 15 0.57 31.84 -29.91
N GLY A 16 0.50 33.17 -29.81
CA GLY A 16 -0.10 33.83 -28.65
C GLY A 16 0.73 34.89 -27.93
N LEU A 17 1.41 35.81 -28.65
CA LEU A 17 1.72 37.10 -28.05
C LEU A 17 0.44 37.94 -27.97
N ALA A 18 -0.30 37.77 -26.88
CA ALA A 18 -1.34 38.69 -26.44
C ALA A 18 -1.10 39.00 -24.96
N SER A 19 -1.00 40.29 -24.66
CA SER A 19 -0.73 40.89 -23.36
C SER A 19 -1.47 40.23 -22.19
N CYS A 20 -0.72 39.82 -21.16
CA CYS A 20 -1.24 39.39 -19.86
C CYS A 20 -2.07 40.49 -19.20
N ASN A 21 -3.39 40.35 -19.23
CA ASN A 21 -4.27 40.82 -18.17
C ASN A 21 -4.54 39.63 -17.25
N MET A 22 -4.25 39.76 -15.95
CA MET A 22 -4.53 38.76 -14.90
C MET A 22 -6.04 38.48 -14.67
N SER A 23 -6.93 38.79 -15.61
CA SER A 23 -8.39 38.78 -15.39
C SER A 23 -9.15 37.61 -16.03
N ASN A 24 -8.52 36.76 -16.86
CA ASN A 24 -9.20 35.64 -17.51
C ASN A 24 -8.45 34.32 -17.23
N ARG A 25 -8.64 33.74 -16.04
CA ARG A 25 -8.24 32.35 -15.78
C ARG A 25 -9.25 31.41 -16.43
N THR A 26 -8.77 30.38 -17.13
CA THR A 26 -9.63 29.34 -17.70
C THR A 26 -10.06 28.41 -16.57
N LEU A 27 -11.36 28.38 -16.27
CA LEU A 27 -11.91 27.44 -15.29
C LEU A 27 -12.17 26.09 -15.95
N SER A 28 -12.05 25.03 -15.14
CA SER A 28 -12.48 23.69 -15.56
C SER A 28 -13.97 23.66 -15.85
N LYS A 29 -14.39 22.72 -16.71
CA LYS A 29 -15.81 22.53 -16.99
C LYS A 29 -16.46 21.83 -15.81
N VAL A 30 -17.49 22.44 -15.22
CA VAL A 30 -18.35 21.78 -14.24
C VAL A 30 -19.03 20.58 -14.91
N ARG A 31 -18.81 19.39 -14.35
CA ARG A 31 -19.45 18.15 -14.78
C ARG A 31 -20.44 17.68 -13.71
N THR A 32 -21.40 16.88 -14.12
CA THR A 32 -22.31 16.19 -13.20
C THR A 32 -22.25 14.69 -13.46
N VAL A 33 -22.40 13.90 -12.42
CA VAL A 33 -22.55 12.45 -12.54
C VAL A 33 -23.81 12.16 -13.37
N GLN A 34 -23.67 11.29 -14.36
CA GLN A 34 -24.77 10.94 -15.25
C GLN A 34 -25.65 9.87 -14.59
N LYS A 35 -26.91 9.80 -15.03
CA LYS A 35 -27.86 8.86 -14.45
C LYS A 35 -27.56 7.40 -14.83
N ASP A 36 -27.09 7.23 -16.06
CA ASP A 36 -26.77 5.97 -16.74
C ASP A 36 -25.31 5.56 -16.63
N SER A 37 -24.46 6.34 -15.94
CA SER A 37 -23.10 5.89 -15.67
C SER A 37 -23.09 4.71 -14.71
N GLU A 38 -22.26 3.72 -15.01
CA GLU A 38 -22.13 2.50 -14.22
C GLU A 38 -21.93 2.79 -12.72
N TRP A 39 -22.59 1.98 -11.89
CA TRP A 39 -22.44 2.02 -10.44
C TRP A 39 -22.75 0.67 -9.83
N TRP A 40 -22.12 0.39 -8.70
CA TRP A 40 -22.33 -0.81 -7.92
C TRP A 40 -22.65 -0.45 -6.47
N ASN A 41 -23.80 -0.95 -6.00
CA ASN A 41 -24.22 -0.84 -4.62
C ASN A 41 -23.43 -1.83 -3.77
N ASP A 42 -22.89 -1.36 -2.66
CA ASP A 42 -22.08 -2.15 -1.76
C ASP A 42 -22.83 -2.53 -0.47
N THR A 43 -22.46 -3.68 0.08
CA THR A 43 -22.83 -4.15 1.42
C THR A 43 -21.59 -4.75 2.04
N VAL A 44 -21.13 -4.18 3.15
CA VAL A 44 -19.95 -4.63 3.89
C VAL A 44 -20.43 -5.28 5.19
N THR A 45 -20.22 -6.58 5.32
CA THR A 45 -20.59 -7.33 6.52
C THR A 45 -19.34 -7.83 7.23
N VAL A 46 -19.21 -7.44 8.49
CA VAL A 46 -18.16 -7.93 9.39
C VAL A 46 -18.48 -9.38 9.77
N VAL A 47 -17.50 -10.29 9.64
CA VAL A 47 -17.67 -11.72 9.98
C VAL A 47 -16.75 -12.19 11.13
N THR A 48 -16.11 -11.24 11.84
CA THR A 48 -15.26 -11.41 13.04
C THR A 48 -15.44 -10.20 13.97
N PRO A 49 -15.39 -10.19 15.32
CA PRO A 49 -15.10 -11.25 16.29
C PRO A 49 -16.35 -11.77 17.04
N ASP A 50 -17.50 -11.10 17.07
CA ASP A 50 -18.59 -11.43 18.01
C ASP A 50 -19.10 -12.89 17.95
N ASP A 51 -19.19 -13.49 16.76
CA ASP A 51 -19.55 -14.91 16.61
C ASP A 51 -18.49 -15.85 17.20
N ILE A 52 -17.21 -15.52 17.04
CA ILE A 52 -16.11 -16.24 17.66
C ILE A 52 -16.06 -15.93 19.17
N SER A 53 -16.50 -14.75 19.63
CA SER A 53 -16.52 -14.38 21.08
C SER A 53 -17.50 -15.23 21.87
N ALA A 54 -18.60 -15.60 21.21
CA ALA A 54 -19.60 -16.51 21.75
C ALA A 54 -19.05 -17.94 21.89
N VAL A 55 -17.96 -18.25 21.19
CA VAL A 55 -17.33 -19.58 21.12
C VAL A 55 -16.00 -19.62 21.89
N VAL A 56 -15.24 -18.52 21.97
CA VAL A 56 -13.88 -18.38 22.52
C VAL A 56 -13.75 -17.02 23.24
N ASN A 57 -13.28 -17.00 24.48
CA ASN A 57 -13.09 -15.76 25.24
C ASN A 57 -11.83 -15.00 24.74
N PHE A 58 -12.02 -13.91 24.02
CA PHE A 58 -10.99 -13.19 23.24
C PHE A 58 -9.77 -12.61 23.94
N LYS A 59 -9.62 -12.76 25.26
CA LYS A 59 -8.61 -11.98 25.97
C LYS A 59 -7.16 -12.32 25.58
N ASP A 60 -6.87 -13.52 25.05
CA ASP A 60 -5.47 -14.02 24.92
C ASP A 60 -5.20 -14.97 23.72
N PHE A 61 -5.71 -14.68 22.50
CA PHE A 61 -5.54 -15.57 21.33
C PHE A 61 -4.76 -14.94 20.16
N ASP A 62 -4.26 -15.75 19.21
CA ASP A 62 -3.77 -15.32 17.87
C ASP A 62 -4.66 -16.01 16.81
N MET A 63 -4.96 -15.39 15.66
CA MET A 63 -5.92 -15.92 14.68
C MET A 63 -5.39 -15.81 13.25
N SER A 64 -5.51 -16.90 12.49
CA SER A 64 -5.37 -16.89 11.03
C SER A 64 -6.64 -17.40 10.39
N SER A 65 -7.01 -16.84 9.24
CA SER A 65 -8.18 -17.26 8.47
C SER A 65 -7.75 -17.87 7.14
N ARG A 66 -8.57 -18.75 6.59
CA ARG A 66 -8.54 -19.18 5.19
C ARG A 66 -9.94 -19.16 4.65
N CYS A 67 -10.13 -18.61 3.45
CA CYS A 67 -11.41 -18.63 2.78
C CYS A 67 -11.53 -19.79 1.79
N TYR A 68 -12.73 -20.35 1.69
CA TYR A 68 -13.12 -21.31 0.67
C TYR A 68 -14.47 -20.88 0.09
N ALA A 69 -14.54 -20.76 -1.23
CA ALA A 69 -15.79 -20.52 -1.95
C ALA A 69 -16.20 -21.84 -2.63
N PRO A 70 -17.01 -22.69 -1.97
CA PRO A 70 -17.36 -24.00 -2.52
C PRO A 70 -18.50 -23.92 -3.56
N ASP A 71 -19.25 -22.83 -3.61
CA ASP A 71 -20.40 -22.64 -4.50
C ASP A 71 -20.74 -21.16 -4.77
N GLU A 72 -21.83 -20.91 -5.51
CA GLU A 72 -22.26 -19.58 -5.95
C GLU A 72 -22.99 -18.74 -4.88
N ASN A 73 -23.21 -19.26 -3.66
CA ASN A 73 -24.09 -18.60 -2.68
C ASN A 73 -23.45 -18.39 -1.30
N SER A 74 -22.30 -19.01 -1.05
CA SER A 74 -21.74 -19.08 0.29
C SER A 74 -20.22 -19.17 0.32
N ILE A 75 -19.67 -18.80 1.48
CA ILE A 75 -18.26 -18.88 1.80
C ILE A 75 -18.08 -19.66 3.08
N ILE A 76 -17.03 -20.45 3.16
CA ILE A 76 -16.60 -21.13 4.38
C ILE A 76 -15.27 -20.52 4.80
N LEU A 77 -15.20 -20.05 6.04
CA LEU A 77 -14.00 -19.51 6.65
C LEU A 77 -13.44 -20.52 7.64
N GLY A 78 -12.18 -20.91 7.44
CA GLY A 78 -11.43 -21.74 8.36
C GLY A 78 -10.57 -20.86 9.26
N PHE A 79 -10.86 -20.84 10.55
CA PHE A 79 -10.09 -20.12 11.55
C PHE A 79 -9.20 -21.07 12.35
N VAL A 80 -7.93 -20.70 12.50
CA VAL A 80 -7.03 -21.31 13.49
C VAL A 80 -6.82 -20.29 14.60
N VAL A 81 -7.30 -20.61 15.79
CA VAL A 81 -7.27 -19.72 16.95
C VAL A 81 -6.36 -20.30 18.03
N TYR A 82 -5.26 -19.62 18.35
CA TYR A 82 -4.21 -20.13 19.24
C TYR A 82 -4.41 -19.68 20.68
N SER A 83 -4.72 -20.60 21.62
CA SER A 83 -4.78 -20.29 23.06
C SER A 83 -3.39 -20.12 23.64
N ASN A 84 -3.17 -19.02 24.37
CA ASN A 84 -2.02 -18.85 25.25
C ASN A 84 -2.35 -19.28 26.68
N ASN A 85 -2.49 -20.58 26.90
CA ASN A 85 -2.36 -21.13 28.25
C ASN A 85 -0.86 -21.30 28.53
N ASN A 86 -0.40 -20.80 29.69
CA ASN A 86 1.00 -20.59 30.12
C ASN A 86 2.05 -21.68 29.86
N ASP A 87 1.73 -22.83 29.24
CA ASP A 87 2.69 -23.88 28.85
C ASP A 87 2.36 -24.62 27.53
N LYS A 88 1.24 -24.31 26.83
CA LYS A 88 0.84 -25.02 25.59
C LYS A 88 -0.02 -24.15 24.66
N ILE A 89 0.43 -24.02 23.41
CA ILE A 89 -0.38 -23.49 22.32
C ILE A 89 -1.40 -24.56 21.89
N ILE A 90 -2.69 -24.29 22.10
CA ILE A 90 -3.77 -25.18 21.64
C ILE A 90 -4.48 -24.48 20.48
N PRO A 91 -4.36 -24.97 19.23
CA PRO A 91 -5.12 -24.43 18.10
C PRO A 91 -6.57 -24.93 18.17
N LEU A 92 -7.52 -24.01 18.28
CA LEU A 92 -8.92 -24.28 17.98
C LEU A 92 -9.11 -24.16 16.47
N ASN A 93 -9.68 -25.19 15.85
CA ASN A 93 -9.88 -25.23 14.40
C ASN A 93 -11.38 -25.14 14.10
N LEU A 94 -11.82 -23.97 13.67
CA LEU A 94 -13.23 -23.65 13.47
C LEU A 94 -13.51 -23.45 11.99
N LEU A 95 -14.52 -24.13 11.46
CA LEU A 95 -15.09 -23.85 10.14
C LEU A 95 -16.40 -23.11 10.33
N MET A 96 -16.51 -21.91 9.77
CA MET A 96 -17.71 -21.07 9.82
C MET A 96 -18.28 -20.94 8.41
N HIS A 97 -19.55 -21.31 8.21
CA HIS A 97 -20.22 -21.24 6.92
C HIS A 97 -21.13 -20.03 6.87
N TYR A 98 -20.84 -19.07 5.99
CA TYR A 98 -21.61 -17.85 5.82
C TYR A 98 -22.27 -17.80 4.44
N SER A 99 -23.47 -17.24 4.37
CA SER A 99 -23.99 -16.71 3.10
C SER A 99 -23.19 -15.49 2.67
N TYR A 100 -23.19 -15.15 1.37
CA TYR A 100 -22.55 -13.92 0.89
C TYR A 100 -23.16 -12.61 1.40
N ASP A 101 -24.34 -12.68 2.00
CA ASP A 101 -24.97 -11.52 2.67
C ASP A 101 -24.49 -11.41 4.14
N GLY A 102 -23.67 -12.36 4.60
CA GLY A 102 -23.02 -12.38 5.92
C GLY A 102 -23.80 -13.11 7.02
N ALA A 103 -24.91 -13.78 6.70
CA ALA A 103 -25.60 -14.62 7.70
C ALA A 103 -24.82 -15.92 7.96
N LEU A 104 -24.55 -16.23 9.24
CA LEU A 104 -23.97 -17.49 9.68
C LEU A 104 -24.97 -18.64 9.46
N LEU A 105 -24.62 -19.58 8.59
CA LEU A 105 -25.42 -20.74 8.21
C LEU A 105 -25.11 -21.98 9.07
N GLY A 106 -23.90 -22.04 9.64
CA GLY A 106 -23.51 -23.10 10.56
C GLY A 106 -22.02 -23.08 10.87
N GLN A 107 -21.59 -23.96 11.79
CA GLN A 107 -20.19 -24.04 12.21
C GLN A 107 -19.78 -25.47 12.56
N ILE A 108 -18.51 -25.81 12.38
CA ILE A 108 -17.92 -27.10 12.77
C ILE A 108 -16.64 -26.84 13.56
N LYS A 109 -16.53 -27.45 14.73
CA LYS A 109 -15.31 -27.49 15.55
C LYS A 109 -14.58 -28.80 15.30
N LEU A 110 -13.42 -28.74 14.65
CA LEU A 110 -12.72 -29.96 14.26
C LEU A 110 -12.21 -30.74 15.48
N GLU A 111 -11.88 -30.07 16.58
CA GLU A 111 -11.43 -30.70 17.82
C GLU A 111 -12.50 -31.58 18.49
N GLU A 112 -13.80 -31.35 18.25
CA GLU A 112 -14.86 -32.22 18.79
C GLU A 112 -14.85 -33.60 18.13
N TYR A 113 -14.35 -33.69 16.89
CA TYR A 113 -14.22 -34.94 16.15
C TYR A 113 -12.87 -35.62 16.35
N PHE A 114 -11.77 -34.86 16.22
CA PHE A 114 -10.41 -35.40 16.28
C PHE A 114 -9.83 -35.47 17.71
N GLY A 115 -10.45 -34.79 18.67
CA GLY A 115 -9.95 -34.61 20.03
C GLY A 115 -9.12 -33.33 20.17
N SER A 116 -9.12 -32.77 21.38
CA SER A 116 -8.49 -31.47 21.71
C SER A 116 -6.96 -31.45 21.58
N ASP A 117 -6.30 -32.61 21.59
CA ASP A 117 -4.84 -32.74 21.43
C ASP A 117 -4.42 -33.04 19.99
N ALA A 118 -5.38 -33.13 19.06
CA ALA A 118 -5.07 -33.42 17.66
C ALA A 118 -4.37 -32.24 16.99
N GLN A 119 -3.24 -32.52 16.34
CA GLN A 119 -2.57 -31.56 15.47
C GLN A 119 -3.21 -31.59 14.09
N ILE A 120 -4.22 -30.74 13.91
CA ILE A 120 -4.99 -30.61 12.67
C ILE A 120 -4.45 -29.40 11.90
N TYR A 121 -4.21 -29.58 10.61
CA TYR A 121 -3.97 -28.47 9.70
C TYR A 121 -5.31 -27.95 9.19
N SER A 122 -5.40 -26.64 8.90
CA SER A 122 -6.57 -26.09 8.21
C SER A 122 -6.88 -26.94 6.97
N PRO A 123 -8.17 -27.11 6.62
CA PRO A 123 -8.54 -27.86 5.42
C PRO A 123 -7.71 -27.40 4.22
N GLU A 124 -7.26 -28.35 3.40
CA GLU A 124 -6.50 -27.96 2.21
C GLU A 124 -7.41 -27.56 1.07
N VAL A 125 -8.63 -28.11 1.07
CA VAL A 125 -9.69 -27.79 0.12
C VAL A 125 -11.04 -28.05 0.77
N ILE A 126 -12.01 -27.21 0.42
CA ILE A 126 -13.43 -27.44 0.68
C ILE A 126 -14.17 -27.25 -0.63
N TYR A 127 -15.02 -28.22 -0.98
CA TYR A 127 -15.77 -28.21 -2.23
C TYR A 127 -17.19 -28.70 -2.01
N LYS A 128 -18.09 -28.36 -2.93
CA LYS A 128 -19.46 -28.85 -2.96
C LYS A 128 -19.63 -29.93 -4.02
N SER A 129 -20.42 -30.96 -3.70
CA SER A 129 -20.87 -31.96 -4.68
C SER A 129 -22.34 -32.29 -4.41
N GLY A 130 -23.21 -31.98 -5.38
CA GLY A 130 -24.66 -31.94 -5.15
C GLY A 130 -24.99 -30.95 -4.03
N GLU A 131 -25.81 -31.37 -3.06
CA GLU A 131 -26.21 -30.54 -1.91
C GLU A 131 -25.27 -30.68 -0.69
N LYS A 132 -24.12 -31.35 -0.85
CA LYS A 132 -23.23 -31.69 0.26
C LYS A 132 -21.89 -30.99 0.12
N TYR A 133 -21.30 -30.63 1.27
CA TYR A 133 -19.97 -30.07 1.37
C TYR A 133 -18.99 -31.13 1.83
N PHE A 134 -17.77 -31.06 1.33
CA PHE A 134 -16.69 -31.98 1.66
C PHE A 134 -15.41 -31.21 1.91
N ALA A 135 -14.57 -31.71 2.82
CA ALA A 135 -13.25 -31.17 3.08
C ALA A 135 -12.20 -32.27 3.07
N VAL A 136 -10.99 -31.93 2.65
CA VAL A 136 -9.80 -32.76 2.89
C VAL A 136 -9.02 -32.14 4.02
N ILE A 137 -8.81 -32.94 5.07
CA ILE A 137 -8.17 -32.50 6.30
C ILE A 137 -6.91 -33.34 6.50
N SER A 138 -5.81 -32.64 6.75
CA SER A 138 -4.54 -33.23 7.13
C SER A 138 -4.38 -33.21 8.64
N GLN A 139 -4.01 -34.34 9.22
CA GLN A 139 -3.76 -34.52 10.65
C GLN A 139 -2.35 -35.08 10.85
N TYR A 140 -1.56 -34.43 11.71
CA TYR A 140 -0.27 -34.98 12.14
C TYR A 140 -0.46 -35.96 13.30
N LEU A 141 -0.05 -37.20 13.09
CA LEU A 141 -0.09 -38.27 14.09
C LEU A 141 1.29 -38.40 14.74
N GLU A 142 1.49 -37.73 15.87
CA GLU A 142 2.78 -37.63 16.58
C GLU A 142 3.40 -39.01 16.88
N LYS A 143 2.59 -39.96 17.37
CA LYS A 143 3.04 -41.33 17.70
C LYS A 143 3.61 -42.09 16.50
N GLU A 144 3.19 -41.74 15.31
CA GLU A 144 3.60 -42.40 14.06
C GLU A 144 4.54 -41.52 13.23
N SER A 145 4.80 -40.28 13.68
CA SER A 145 5.59 -39.26 12.97
C SER A 145 5.18 -39.15 11.49
N LYS A 146 3.87 -39.17 11.23
CA LYS A 146 3.29 -39.13 9.89
C LYS A 146 2.09 -38.19 9.82
N THR A 147 1.91 -37.55 8.67
CA THR A 147 0.67 -36.83 8.35
C THR A 147 -0.29 -37.78 7.64
N VAL A 148 -1.52 -37.87 8.13
CA VAL A 148 -2.62 -38.59 7.47
C VAL A 148 -3.54 -37.57 6.84
N ARG A 149 -3.97 -37.86 5.62
CA ARG A 149 -4.86 -37.03 4.83
C ARG A 149 -6.13 -37.81 4.54
N GLN A 150 -7.28 -37.23 4.88
CA GLN A 150 -8.57 -37.92 4.77
C GLN A 150 -9.65 -36.92 4.34
N GLY A 151 -10.54 -37.34 3.46
CA GLY A 151 -11.73 -36.59 3.07
C GLY A 151 -12.89 -36.85 4.03
N TYR A 152 -13.71 -35.83 4.29
CA TYR A 152 -14.90 -35.89 5.14
C TYR A 152 -16.07 -35.16 4.50
N GLU A 153 -17.30 -35.65 4.71
CA GLU A 153 -18.52 -34.88 4.51
C GLU A 153 -18.71 -33.92 5.68
N LEU A 154 -18.98 -32.64 5.38
CA LEU A 154 -19.23 -31.59 6.36
C LEU A 154 -20.74 -31.46 6.61
N ASP A 155 -21.17 -31.62 7.86
CA ASP A 155 -22.55 -31.35 8.29
C ASP A 155 -22.57 -30.11 9.20
N PHE A 156 -22.79 -28.95 8.59
CA PHE A 156 -22.89 -27.66 9.29
C PHE A 156 -24.15 -27.52 10.14
N GLU A 157 -25.23 -28.24 9.83
CA GLU A 157 -26.47 -28.22 10.62
C GLU A 157 -26.24 -28.87 11.99
N LYS A 158 -25.46 -29.95 12.03
CA LYS A 158 -25.12 -30.67 13.27
C LYS A 158 -23.77 -30.30 13.87
N GLY A 159 -22.94 -29.56 13.13
CA GLY A 159 -21.57 -29.22 13.53
C GLY A 159 -20.62 -30.43 13.56
N THR A 160 -20.78 -31.40 12.64
CA THR A 160 -20.04 -32.68 12.68
C THR A 160 -19.39 -33.05 11.35
N LEU A 161 -18.35 -33.89 11.41
CA LEU A 161 -17.76 -34.58 10.25
C LEU A 161 -18.38 -35.97 10.08
N LYS A 162 -18.60 -36.39 8.84
CA LYS A 162 -19.18 -37.71 8.50
C LYS A 162 -18.44 -38.39 7.35
N ASN A 163 -18.76 -39.67 7.17
CA ASN A 163 -18.45 -40.46 5.97
C ASN A 163 -16.99 -40.28 5.48
N PRO A 164 -15.98 -40.64 6.29
CA PRO A 164 -14.60 -40.48 5.88
C PRO A 164 -14.30 -41.29 4.61
N PHE A 165 -13.58 -40.68 3.65
CA PHE A 165 -13.24 -41.29 2.36
C PHE A 165 -11.80 -40.97 1.96
N SER A 166 -11.14 -41.90 1.26
CA SER A 166 -9.75 -41.74 0.83
C SER A 166 -9.66 -41.18 -0.58
N LEU A 167 -8.60 -40.42 -0.86
CA LEU A 167 -8.26 -39.98 -2.20
C LEU A 167 -7.18 -40.90 -2.75
N ASP A 168 -7.59 -41.84 -3.59
CA ASP A 168 -6.69 -42.83 -4.18
C ASP A 168 -5.96 -42.22 -5.39
N VAL A 169 -4.69 -42.56 -5.62
CA VAL A 169 -3.99 -42.24 -6.87
C VAL A 169 -3.70 -43.57 -7.57
N PRO A 170 -3.92 -43.72 -8.89
CA PRO A 170 -3.66 -44.99 -9.58
C PRO A 170 -2.21 -45.43 -9.39
N ASP A 171 -2.06 -46.65 -8.90
CA ASP A 171 -0.77 -47.23 -8.50
C ASP A 171 0.07 -47.55 -9.75
N ASP A 172 1.16 -46.80 -9.96
CA ASP A 172 2.22 -47.14 -10.91
C ASP A 172 3.54 -46.45 -10.52
N SER A 173 4.35 -47.11 -9.67
CA SER A 173 5.79 -46.91 -9.42
C SER A 173 6.33 -45.52 -8.97
N ALA A 174 5.57 -44.43 -9.06
CA ALA A 174 5.95 -43.10 -8.61
C ALA A 174 5.28 -42.77 -7.28
N LYS A 175 6.06 -42.45 -6.24
CA LYS A 175 5.53 -41.95 -4.97
C LYS A 175 5.04 -40.51 -5.18
N PHE A 176 3.74 -40.33 -5.36
CA PHE A 176 3.12 -39.00 -5.31
C PHE A 176 3.20 -38.46 -3.88
N SER A 177 3.72 -37.25 -3.72
CA SER A 177 3.94 -36.62 -2.42
C SER A 177 2.71 -35.87 -1.93
N SER A 178 1.81 -35.45 -2.82
CA SER A 178 0.57 -34.76 -2.48
C SER A 178 -0.53 -34.91 -3.55
N VAL A 179 -1.78 -34.79 -3.11
CA VAL A 179 -2.94 -34.47 -3.96
C VAL A 179 -3.22 -32.97 -3.78
N ASN A 180 -3.12 -32.16 -4.81
CA ASN A 180 -3.43 -30.74 -4.73
C ASN A 180 -4.71 -30.49 -5.52
N GLU A 181 -5.52 -29.53 -5.06
CA GLU A 181 -6.71 -28.99 -5.74
C GLU A 181 -7.76 -30.04 -6.14
N ILE A 182 -8.97 -29.87 -5.62
CA ILE A 182 -10.03 -30.86 -5.79
C ILE A 182 -11.30 -30.13 -6.19
N VAL A 183 -11.96 -30.67 -7.22
CA VAL A 183 -13.23 -30.13 -7.68
C VAL A 183 -14.21 -31.26 -7.98
N SER A 184 -15.50 -30.99 -7.77
CA SER A 184 -16.56 -31.85 -8.28
C SER A 184 -17.04 -31.31 -9.62
N CYS A 185 -17.14 -32.19 -10.61
CA CYS A 185 -17.70 -31.90 -11.92
C CYS A 185 -18.87 -32.86 -12.15
N GLY A 186 -20.10 -32.39 -11.89
CA GLY A 186 -21.27 -33.24 -11.74
C GLY A 186 -21.14 -34.20 -10.54
N ASP A 187 -21.24 -35.51 -10.79
CA ASP A 187 -21.06 -36.55 -9.77
C ASP A 187 -19.62 -37.09 -9.70
N LYS A 188 -18.69 -36.52 -10.49
CA LYS A 188 -17.30 -36.99 -10.61
C LYS A 188 -16.37 -36.11 -9.78
N LEU A 189 -15.48 -36.73 -9.03
CA LEU A 189 -14.44 -36.03 -8.29
C LEU A 189 -13.16 -35.97 -9.11
N ILE A 190 -12.59 -34.77 -9.27
CA ILE A 190 -11.38 -34.54 -10.05
C ILE A 190 -10.33 -33.91 -9.14
N TYR A 191 -9.08 -34.37 -9.24
CA TYR A 191 -7.98 -33.85 -8.43
C TYR A 191 -6.62 -34.04 -9.09
N ILE A 192 -5.65 -33.20 -8.75
CA ILE A 192 -4.27 -33.30 -9.26
C ILE A 192 -3.41 -34.06 -8.26
N ALA A 193 -2.73 -35.11 -8.73
CA ALA A 193 -1.65 -35.75 -8.00
C ALA A 193 -0.30 -35.22 -8.50
N HIS A 194 0.60 -34.86 -7.57
CA HIS A 194 1.90 -34.27 -7.87
C HIS A 194 3.03 -35.00 -7.12
N SER A 195 4.17 -35.20 -7.80
CA SER A 195 5.44 -35.57 -7.19
C SER A 195 6.55 -34.64 -7.65
N SER A 196 7.23 -33.97 -6.73
CA SER A 196 8.49 -33.25 -7.01
C SER A 196 9.68 -34.18 -6.81
N ASP A 197 10.61 -34.22 -7.77
CA ASP A 197 11.95 -34.75 -7.51
C ASP A 197 12.82 -33.72 -6.74
N LEU A 198 14.02 -34.14 -6.31
CA LEU A 198 14.97 -33.28 -5.58
C LEU A 198 15.45 -32.05 -6.38
N TYR A 199 15.12 -31.96 -7.67
CA TYR A 199 15.54 -30.89 -8.58
C TYR A 199 14.36 -30.00 -9.04
N GLY A 200 13.18 -30.17 -8.42
CA GLY A 200 12.03 -29.30 -8.65
C GLY A 200 11.23 -29.57 -9.92
N LYS A 201 11.50 -30.65 -10.67
CA LYS A 201 10.65 -31.03 -11.82
C LYS A 201 9.49 -31.89 -11.34
N GLY A 202 8.32 -31.26 -11.25
CA GLY A 202 7.06 -31.90 -10.87
C GLY A 202 6.55 -32.87 -11.95
N THR A 203 6.15 -34.08 -11.56
CA THR A 203 5.28 -34.93 -12.38
C THR A 203 3.84 -34.73 -11.94
N TYR A 204 2.98 -34.32 -12.87
CA TYR A 204 1.56 -34.06 -12.62
C TYR A 204 0.68 -35.14 -13.25
N ARG A 205 -0.41 -35.48 -12.55
CA ARG A 205 -1.41 -36.42 -13.03
C ARG A 205 -2.79 -35.95 -12.61
N ILE A 206 -3.70 -35.82 -13.57
CA ILE A 206 -5.10 -35.48 -13.29
C ILE A 206 -5.87 -36.78 -13.09
N CYS A 207 -6.49 -36.91 -11.93
CA CYS A 207 -7.28 -38.06 -11.52
C CYS A 207 -8.77 -37.73 -11.61
N VAL A 208 -9.56 -38.66 -12.13
CA VAL A 208 -11.02 -38.57 -12.23
C VAL A 208 -11.61 -39.81 -11.57
N ASN A 209 -12.27 -39.61 -10.45
CA ASN A 209 -12.99 -40.65 -9.71
C ASN A 209 -14.49 -40.53 -9.99
N ASP A 210 -15.04 -41.50 -10.72
CA ASP A 210 -16.46 -41.61 -11.00
C ASP A 210 -17.05 -42.73 -10.14
N ASN A 211 -17.57 -42.39 -8.96
CA ASN A 211 -18.21 -43.34 -8.04
C ASN A 211 -17.35 -44.59 -7.71
N GLY A 212 -16.06 -44.37 -7.47
CA GLY A 212 -15.07 -45.43 -7.20
C GLY A 212 -14.35 -45.95 -8.44
N ASN A 213 -14.80 -45.60 -9.65
CA ASN A 213 -14.08 -45.89 -10.88
C ASN A 213 -13.02 -44.82 -11.14
N LEU A 214 -11.82 -45.05 -10.60
CA LEU A 214 -10.70 -44.14 -10.71
C LEU A 214 -9.97 -44.30 -12.05
N ARG A 215 -9.84 -43.19 -12.78
CA ARG A 215 -9.06 -43.07 -14.02
C ARG A 215 -8.13 -41.87 -13.91
N SER A 216 -7.06 -41.84 -14.71
CA SER A 216 -6.15 -40.68 -14.72
C SER A 216 -5.41 -40.54 -16.04
N PHE A 217 -4.84 -39.35 -16.27
CA PHE A 217 -3.94 -39.09 -17.39
C PHE A 217 -2.85 -38.08 -16.99
N VAL A 218 -1.78 -38.05 -17.78
CA VAL A 218 -0.74 -37.01 -17.71
C VAL A 218 -1.02 -36.02 -18.84
N PRO A 219 -1.23 -34.73 -18.56
CA PRO A 219 -1.40 -33.71 -19.58
C PRO A 219 -0.23 -33.70 -20.57
N LYS A 220 -0.54 -33.60 -21.86
CA LYS A 220 0.45 -33.59 -22.95
C LYS A 220 0.35 -32.30 -23.74
N PHE A 221 1.47 -31.60 -23.86
CA PHE A 221 1.62 -30.39 -24.66
C PHE A 221 2.43 -30.68 -25.93
N ASP A 222 2.53 -29.69 -26.82
CA ASP A 222 3.34 -29.81 -28.03
C ASP A 222 4.81 -30.15 -27.70
N PRO A 223 5.54 -30.85 -28.59
CA PRO A 223 6.88 -31.36 -28.28
C PRO A 223 7.91 -30.30 -27.85
N ASP A 224 7.72 -29.05 -28.27
CA ASP A 224 8.61 -27.91 -27.97
C ASP A 224 8.19 -27.14 -26.70
N VAL A 225 7.16 -27.61 -26.00
CA VAL A 225 6.57 -27.00 -24.80
C VAL A 225 6.87 -27.88 -23.59
N SER A 226 7.60 -27.36 -22.61
CA SER A 226 7.83 -28.07 -21.34
C SER A 226 6.87 -27.58 -20.28
N LEU A 227 6.18 -28.52 -19.62
CA LEU A 227 5.35 -28.22 -18.46
C LEU A 227 6.24 -27.94 -17.24
N ASP A 228 6.00 -26.80 -16.59
CA ASP A 228 6.67 -26.39 -15.37
C ASP A 228 5.76 -26.62 -14.15
N TYR A 229 4.51 -26.14 -14.19
CA TYR A 229 3.55 -26.28 -13.10
C TYR A 229 2.10 -26.47 -13.58
N ILE A 230 1.28 -27.16 -12.77
CA ILE A 230 -0.18 -27.18 -12.92
C ILE A 230 -0.82 -26.70 -11.62
N HIS A 231 -1.77 -25.77 -11.74
CA HIS A 231 -2.55 -25.22 -10.63
C HIS A 231 -3.95 -24.78 -11.11
N ASN A 232 -4.78 -24.29 -10.19
CA ASN A 232 -6.15 -23.81 -10.42
C ASN A 232 -7.08 -24.83 -11.12
N LEU A 233 -7.14 -26.08 -10.67
CA LEU A 233 -8.14 -27.06 -11.10
C LEU A 233 -9.55 -26.64 -10.64
N MET A 234 -10.47 -26.58 -11.60
CA MET A 234 -11.80 -26.00 -11.40
C MET A 234 -12.88 -26.62 -12.31
N ASP A 235 -14.14 -26.32 -12.00
CA ASP A 235 -15.32 -26.65 -12.79
C ASP A 235 -15.98 -25.36 -13.29
N VAL A 236 -16.08 -25.23 -14.60
CA VAL A 236 -16.71 -24.09 -15.27
C VAL A 236 -17.91 -24.62 -16.03
N ASP A 237 -19.10 -24.45 -15.44
CA ASP A 237 -20.38 -24.94 -15.99
C ASP A 237 -20.33 -26.41 -16.45
N GLY A 238 -19.74 -27.30 -15.63
CA GLY A 238 -19.62 -28.73 -15.92
C GLY A 238 -18.45 -29.10 -16.85
N THR A 239 -17.56 -28.16 -17.14
CA THR A 239 -16.31 -28.40 -17.88
C THR A 239 -15.12 -28.28 -16.93
N PRO A 240 -14.30 -29.33 -16.76
CA PRO A 240 -13.13 -29.23 -15.91
C PRO A 240 -12.01 -28.47 -16.63
N VAL A 241 -11.33 -27.64 -15.86
CA VAL A 241 -10.27 -26.74 -16.33
C VAL A 241 -9.12 -26.76 -15.35
N PHE A 242 -7.89 -26.59 -15.85
CA PHE A 242 -6.72 -26.26 -15.04
C PHE A 242 -5.84 -25.24 -15.78
N ILE A 243 -4.95 -24.58 -15.05
CA ILE A 243 -3.91 -23.74 -15.64
C ILE A 243 -2.59 -24.51 -15.68
N ALA A 244 -1.90 -24.42 -16.81
CA ALA A 244 -0.55 -24.94 -16.98
C ALA A 244 0.43 -23.79 -17.20
N GLU A 245 1.43 -23.70 -16.34
CA GLU A 245 2.63 -22.91 -16.60
C GLU A 245 3.58 -23.76 -17.45
N VAL A 246 3.96 -23.23 -18.60
CA VAL A 246 4.80 -23.92 -19.57
C VAL A 246 5.93 -23.03 -20.06
N SER A 247 7.08 -23.64 -20.34
CA SER A 247 8.21 -22.97 -20.96
C SER A 247 8.29 -23.29 -22.45
N VAL A 248 8.36 -22.25 -23.27
CA VAL A 248 8.54 -22.34 -24.72
C VAL A 248 9.78 -21.54 -25.11
N ASN A 249 10.81 -22.21 -25.62
CA ASN A 249 12.10 -21.60 -25.95
C ASN A 249 12.72 -20.76 -24.80
N GLY A 250 12.56 -21.23 -23.56
CA GLY A 250 13.10 -20.56 -22.36
C GLY A 250 12.31 -19.34 -21.88
N ARG A 251 11.08 -19.14 -22.37
CA ARG A 251 10.15 -18.12 -21.85
C ARG A 251 8.94 -18.82 -21.23
N SER A 252 8.58 -18.44 -19.99
CA SER A 252 7.36 -18.90 -19.33
C SER A 252 6.11 -18.36 -20.04
N ARG A 253 5.05 -19.17 -20.06
CA ARG A 253 3.75 -18.96 -20.67
C ARG A 253 2.70 -19.63 -19.79
N GLN A 254 1.49 -19.08 -19.79
CA GLN A 254 0.37 -19.64 -19.04
C GLN A 254 -0.71 -20.08 -20.03
N LEU A 255 -1.17 -21.32 -19.87
CA LEU A 255 -2.18 -21.94 -20.73
C LEU A 255 -3.43 -22.29 -19.93
N TYR A 256 -4.57 -21.78 -20.38
CA TYR A 256 -5.88 -22.22 -19.96
C TYR A 256 -6.22 -23.56 -20.61
N CYS A 257 -6.35 -24.61 -19.82
CA CYS A 257 -6.49 -25.98 -20.31
C CYS A 257 -7.86 -26.56 -19.95
N THR A 258 -8.65 -26.92 -20.96
CA THR A 258 -9.92 -27.66 -20.78
C THR A 258 -9.71 -29.11 -21.20
N PHE A 259 -10.44 -30.06 -20.59
CA PHE A 259 -10.39 -31.44 -21.04
C PHE A 259 -11.74 -32.16 -20.90
N ASP A 260 -11.98 -33.15 -21.76
CA ASP A 260 -13.15 -34.02 -21.64
C ASP A 260 -12.89 -35.13 -20.60
N VAL A 261 -13.75 -35.22 -19.58
CA VAL A 261 -13.60 -36.18 -18.46
C VAL A 261 -13.69 -37.66 -18.86
N ASN A 262 -14.19 -37.96 -20.06
CA ASN A 262 -14.40 -39.34 -20.51
C ASN A 262 -13.25 -39.83 -21.40
N THR A 263 -12.77 -38.96 -22.30
CA THR A 263 -11.77 -39.24 -23.32
C THR A 263 -10.37 -38.72 -22.98
N PHE A 264 -10.27 -37.74 -22.07
CA PHE A 264 -9.06 -36.99 -21.74
C PHE A 264 -8.45 -36.21 -22.92
N GLU A 265 -9.25 -35.92 -23.95
CA GLU A 265 -8.87 -34.96 -24.98
C GLU A 265 -8.82 -33.56 -24.38
N MET A 266 -7.70 -32.86 -24.60
CA MET A 266 -7.42 -31.54 -24.03
C MET A 266 -7.42 -30.46 -25.11
N LYS A 267 -7.87 -29.26 -24.76
CA LYS A 267 -7.69 -28.03 -25.54
C LYS A 267 -6.97 -26.99 -24.69
N THR A 268 -6.07 -26.25 -25.29
CA THR A 268 -5.26 -25.22 -24.61
C THR A 268 -5.41 -23.88 -25.33
N VAL A 269 -5.48 -22.82 -24.54
CA VAL A 269 -5.50 -21.43 -25.03
C VAL A 269 -4.51 -20.63 -24.18
N GLU A 270 -3.67 -19.80 -24.82
CA GLU A 270 -2.77 -18.88 -24.11
C GLU A 270 -3.60 -17.74 -23.49
N THR A 271 -3.35 -17.40 -22.24
CA THR A 271 -4.10 -16.37 -21.50
C THR A 271 -3.31 -15.07 -21.37
N ASP A 272 -3.99 -13.92 -21.45
CA ASP A 272 -3.43 -12.60 -21.11
C ASP A 272 -3.62 -12.21 -19.64
N LEU A 273 -4.43 -12.97 -18.91
CA LEU A 273 -4.71 -12.77 -17.49
C LEU A 273 -3.56 -13.33 -16.65
N ASP A 274 -3.06 -12.53 -15.70
CA ASP A 274 -2.06 -12.97 -14.72
C ASP A 274 -2.71 -13.97 -13.74
N VAL A 275 -2.34 -15.24 -13.85
CA VAL A 275 -2.92 -16.32 -13.05
C VAL A 275 -2.37 -16.39 -11.63
N ASP A 276 -1.23 -15.75 -11.34
CA ASP A 276 -0.63 -15.78 -10.00
C ASP A 276 -1.48 -15.01 -8.98
N VAL A 277 -2.28 -14.06 -9.47
CA VAL A 277 -3.23 -13.26 -8.69
C VAL A 277 -4.69 -13.46 -9.15
N ALA A 278 -4.95 -14.49 -9.97
CA ALA A 278 -6.30 -14.83 -10.40
C ALA A 278 -7.03 -15.68 -9.37
N GLU A 279 -8.33 -15.41 -9.23
CA GLU A 279 -9.24 -16.14 -8.36
C GLU A 279 -10.19 -17.00 -9.20
N TYR A 280 -10.37 -18.24 -8.75
CA TYR A 280 -11.37 -19.13 -9.30
C TYR A 280 -12.72 -18.87 -8.63
N VAL A 281 -13.71 -18.56 -9.45
CA VAL A 281 -15.09 -18.46 -9.01
C VAL A 281 -15.86 -19.72 -9.44
N PRO A 282 -16.41 -20.50 -8.49
CA PRO A 282 -17.19 -21.71 -8.77
C PRO A 282 -18.24 -21.51 -9.84
N GLY A 283 -18.18 -22.32 -10.90
CA GLY A 283 -19.12 -22.28 -12.02
C GLY A 283 -18.99 -21.06 -12.95
N LYS A 284 -18.16 -20.05 -12.62
CA LYS A 284 -18.06 -18.80 -13.41
C LYS A 284 -16.74 -18.63 -14.15
N GLY A 285 -15.70 -19.35 -13.76
CA GLY A 285 -14.38 -19.31 -14.40
C GLY A 285 -13.36 -18.51 -13.61
N LEU A 286 -12.37 -17.94 -14.32
CA LEU A 286 -11.28 -17.18 -13.71
C LEU A 286 -11.55 -15.69 -13.77
N PHE A 287 -11.28 -15.05 -12.64
CA PHE A 287 -11.33 -13.61 -12.47
C PHE A 287 -9.99 -13.12 -11.92
N ASN A 288 -9.65 -11.87 -12.17
CA ASN A 288 -8.48 -11.21 -11.61
C ASN A 288 -8.88 -9.78 -11.23
N CYS A 289 -8.33 -9.27 -10.12
CA CYS A 289 -8.39 -7.86 -9.78
C CYS A 289 -7.03 -7.21 -10.07
N ASP A 290 -6.98 -6.32 -11.05
CA ASP A 290 -5.78 -5.55 -11.42
C ASP A 290 -6.12 -4.06 -11.43
N ASP A 291 -5.31 -3.24 -10.74
CA ASP A 291 -5.56 -1.79 -10.55
C ASP A 291 -7.03 -1.47 -10.20
N LYS A 292 -7.59 -2.20 -9.22
CA LYS A 292 -8.97 -2.02 -8.74
C LYS A 292 -10.03 -2.29 -9.81
N LYS A 293 -9.66 -2.96 -10.91
CA LYS A 293 -10.56 -3.38 -11.99
C LYS A 293 -10.63 -4.89 -12.01
N ILE A 294 -11.83 -5.42 -12.11
CA ILE A 294 -12.08 -6.85 -12.14
C ILE A 294 -12.24 -7.29 -13.58
N TYR A 295 -11.46 -8.28 -13.98
CA TYR A 295 -11.52 -8.88 -15.30
C TYR A 295 -11.96 -10.33 -15.21
N LYS A 296 -12.69 -10.77 -16.24
CA LYS A 296 -13.06 -12.18 -16.45
C LYS A 296 -12.36 -12.71 -17.69
N LEU A 297 -11.76 -13.89 -17.57
CA LEU A 297 -11.18 -14.60 -18.70
C LEU A 297 -12.26 -15.22 -19.59
N ASP A 298 -12.18 -14.97 -20.90
CA ASP A 298 -12.91 -15.74 -21.91
C ASP A 298 -12.12 -17.03 -22.23
N PRO A 299 -12.65 -18.22 -21.89
CA PRO A 299 -11.95 -19.49 -22.07
C PRO A 299 -11.75 -19.88 -23.54
N GLU A 300 -12.54 -19.33 -24.48
CA GLU A 300 -12.38 -19.64 -25.90
C GLU A 300 -11.25 -18.86 -26.56
N SER A 301 -11.11 -17.58 -26.19
CA SER A 301 -10.12 -16.69 -26.79
C SER A 301 -8.86 -16.50 -25.98
N GLY A 302 -8.89 -16.83 -24.68
CA GLY A 302 -7.80 -16.57 -23.74
C GLY A 302 -7.63 -15.09 -23.38
N LYS A 303 -8.60 -14.25 -23.76
CA LYS A 303 -8.57 -12.82 -23.47
C LYS A 303 -9.46 -12.47 -22.30
N SER A 304 -8.99 -11.53 -21.49
CA SER A 304 -9.76 -10.99 -20.39
C SER A 304 -10.67 -9.83 -20.82
N SER A 305 -11.79 -9.65 -20.12
CA SER A 305 -12.76 -8.58 -20.35
C SER A 305 -13.16 -7.92 -19.03
N LEU A 306 -13.31 -6.60 -19.04
CA LEU A 306 -13.65 -5.83 -17.84
C LEU A 306 -15.07 -6.17 -17.38
N VAL A 307 -15.22 -6.58 -16.13
CA VAL A 307 -16.49 -6.84 -15.46
C VAL A 307 -16.93 -5.61 -14.67
N MET A 308 -15.99 -5.02 -13.93
CA MET A 308 -16.26 -3.94 -12.99
C MET A 308 -15.02 -3.10 -12.73
N ASP A 309 -15.21 -1.80 -12.56
CA ASP A 309 -14.21 -0.91 -11.94
C ASP A 309 -14.67 -0.58 -10.52
N LEU A 310 -13.88 -0.95 -9.50
CA LEU A 310 -14.20 -0.69 -8.09
C LEU A 310 -14.39 0.81 -7.80
N LYS A 311 -13.84 1.72 -8.62
CA LYS A 311 -14.05 3.18 -8.53
C LYS A 311 -15.50 3.60 -8.78
N ASN A 312 -16.31 2.71 -9.33
CA ASN A 312 -17.76 2.88 -9.48
C ASN A 312 -18.55 2.34 -8.28
N SER A 313 -17.93 2.35 -7.10
CA SER A 313 -18.53 1.99 -5.82
C SER A 313 -18.03 2.95 -4.74
N PHE A 314 -18.41 2.71 -3.49
CA PHE A 314 -17.93 3.48 -2.33
C PHE A 314 -16.99 2.68 -1.41
N ILE A 315 -16.32 1.66 -1.94
CA ILE A 315 -15.40 0.81 -1.17
C ILE A 315 -13.97 0.81 -1.74
N THR A 316 -13.71 1.59 -2.78
CA THR A 316 -12.40 1.62 -3.45
C THR A 316 -11.31 1.94 -2.45
N GLY A 317 -10.28 1.09 -2.35
CA GLY A 317 -9.12 1.31 -1.48
C GLY A 317 -9.42 1.27 0.02
N GLN A 318 -10.53 0.64 0.42
CA GLN A 318 -10.93 0.48 1.83
C GLN A 318 -10.31 -0.79 2.49
N PHE A 319 -9.88 -1.76 1.69
CA PHE A 319 -9.32 -3.03 2.16
C PHE A 319 -7.93 -3.26 1.56
N ASP A 320 -7.14 -4.09 2.24
CA ASP A 320 -5.76 -4.42 1.88
C ASP A 320 -5.67 -5.27 0.61
N SER A 321 -4.45 -5.47 0.11
CA SER A 321 -4.09 -6.25 -1.10
C SER A 321 -4.48 -7.75 -1.08
N GLU A 322 -5.27 -8.21 -0.10
CA GLU A 322 -5.78 -9.57 0.03
C GLU A 322 -7.30 -9.66 -0.22
N GLU A 323 -7.86 -8.75 -1.02
CA GLU A 323 -9.23 -8.89 -1.55
C GLU A 323 -9.33 -10.14 -2.45
N ARG A 324 -9.95 -11.20 -1.93
CA ARG A 324 -10.20 -12.42 -2.69
C ARG A 324 -11.59 -12.39 -3.29
N ILE A 325 -11.67 -12.47 -4.62
CA ILE A 325 -12.95 -12.61 -5.33
C ILE A 325 -13.48 -14.02 -5.03
N VAL A 326 -14.52 -14.09 -4.20
CA VAL A 326 -15.16 -15.37 -3.85
C VAL A 326 -16.37 -15.66 -4.74
N PHE A 327 -16.94 -14.63 -5.36
CA PHE A 327 -17.98 -14.76 -6.37
C PHE A 327 -17.96 -13.58 -7.34
N ALA A 328 -18.27 -13.82 -8.61
CA ALA A 328 -18.43 -12.77 -9.61
C ALA A 328 -19.33 -13.22 -10.77
N SER A 329 -20.24 -12.33 -11.17
CA SER A 329 -21.10 -12.38 -12.34
C SER A 329 -21.19 -10.99 -12.97
N ASP A 330 -21.96 -10.85 -14.05
CA ASP A 330 -22.15 -9.56 -14.74
C ASP A 330 -22.90 -8.52 -13.88
N ASP A 331 -23.54 -8.95 -12.79
CA ASP A 331 -24.42 -8.14 -11.94
C ASP A 331 -24.12 -8.23 -10.43
N LYS A 332 -23.28 -9.17 -9.98
CA LYS A 332 -22.89 -9.32 -8.57
C LYS A 332 -21.43 -9.72 -8.45
N VAL A 333 -20.72 -9.09 -7.54
CA VAL A 333 -19.35 -9.46 -7.14
C VAL A 333 -19.31 -9.58 -5.62
N VAL A 334 -18.61 -10.57 -5.09
CA VAL A 334 -18.41 -10.73 -3.65
C VAL A 334 -16.93 -10.94 -3.37
N PHE A 335 -16.43 -10.16 -2.42
CA PHE A 335 -15.08 -10.29 -1.90
C PHE A 335 -15.10 -10.86 -0.49
N PHE A 336 -14.11 -11.69 -0.22
CA PHE A 336 -13.57 -11.82 1.12
C PHE A 336 -12.44 -10.82 1.25
N ALA A 337 -12.54 -9.94 2.24
CA ALA A 337 -11.53 -8.93 2.50
C ALA A 337 -11.10 -9.01 3.96
N GLU A 338 -9.84 -8.73 4.21
CA GLU A 338 -9.32 -8.56 5.56
C GLU A 338 -8.79 -7.16 5.71
N LYS A 339 -9.00 -6.58 6.89
CA LYS A 339 -8.35 -5.35 7.29
C LYS A 339 -7.42 -5.66 8.42
N GLN A 340 -6.11 -5.46 8.20
CA GLN A 340 -5.14 -5.63 9.27
C GLN A 340 -5.44 -4.63 10.38
N ALA A 341 -5.42 -5.08 11.63
CA ALA A 341 -5.45 -4.13 12.74
C ALA A 341 -4.07 -3.51 12.92
N SER A 342 -4.02 -2.21 13.25
CA SER A 342 -2.77 -1.53 13.58
C SER A 342 -1.98 -2.32 14.64
N ALA A 343 -0.67 -2.39 14.41
CA ALA A 343 0.29 -3.35 14.97
C ALA A 343 -0.25 -4.31 16.04
N GLY A 344 -0.56 -5.53 15.59
CA GLY A 344 -0.76 -6.68 16.47
C GLY A 344 -2.17 -6.87 17.01
N GLY A 345 -3.16 -6.13 16.52
CA GLY A 345 -4.54 -6.58 16.60
C GLY A 345 -4.83 -7.71 15.61
N PHE A 346 -5.95 -8.40 15.79
CA PHE A 346 -6.44 -9.37 14.80
C PHE A 346 -6.90 -8.65 13.54
N SER A 347 -6.59 -9.22 12.37
CA SER A 347 -7.28 -8.81 11.15
C SER A 347 -8.78 -8.98 11.35
N THR A 348 -9.54 -7.95 10.97
CA THR A 348 -10.99 -8.06 10.91
C THR A 348 -11.35 -8.55 9.52
N SER A 349 -12.09 -9.65 9.43
CA SER A 349 -12.52 -10.21 8.16
C SER A 349 -13.92 -9.69 7.80
N TYR A 350 -14.11 -9.43 6.52
CA TYR A 350 -15.31 -8.87 5.92
C TYR A 350 -15.76 -9.71 4.73
N ILE A 351 -17.08 -9.80 4.57
CA ILE A 351 -17.70 -10.17 3.30
C ILE A 351 -18.22 -8.89 2.68
N VAL A 352 -17.76 -8.58 1.47
CA VAL A 352 -18.14 -7.37 0.74
C VAL A 352 -18.91 -7.77 -0.51
N SER A 353 -20.21 -7.52 -0.52
CA SER A 353 -21.08 -7.80 -1.65
C SER A 353 -21.34 -6.53 -2.45
N LEU A 354 -21.05 -6.57 -3.75
CA LEU A 354 -21.32 -5.53 -4.72
C LEU A 354 -22.39 -6.01 -5.70
N SER A 355 -23.38 -5.18 -5.97
CA SER A 355 -24.44 -5.46 -6.95
C SER A 355 -24.61 -4.31 -7.91
N LYS A 356 -24.77 -4.60 -9.19
CA LYS A 356 -24.94 -3.57 -10.22
C LYS A 356 -26.21 -2.76 -9.93
N ALA A 357 -26.05 -1.44 -9.87
CA ALA A 357 -27.17 -0.56 -9.59
C ALA A 357 -27.98 -0.29 -10.86
N ASP A 358 -29.31 -0.20 -10.72
CA ASP A 358 -30.20 0.22 -11.82
C ASP A 358 -29.90 1.65 -12.30
N GLU A 359 -29.56 2.53 -11.36
CA GLU A 359 -29.24 3.94 -11.58
C GLU A 359 -28.09 4.35 -10.66
N ASN A 360 -27.23 5.27 -11.13
CA ASN A 360 -26.16 5.79 -10.31
C ASN A 360 -26.71 6.63 -9.14
N PRO A 361 -26.48 6.26 -7.86
CA PRO A 361 -27.00 6.99 -6.70
C PRO A 361 -26.35 8.37 -6.53
N CYS A 362 -25.24 8.63 -7.22
CA CYS A 362 -24.59 9.93 -7.26
C CYS A 362 -25.09 10.81 -8.42
N ALA A 363 -26.04 10.35 -9.24
CA ALA A 363 -26.56 11.10 -10.39
C ALA A 363 -26.97 12.54 -10.03
N GLY A 364 -26.55 13.49 -10.85
CA GLY A 364 -26.82 14.92 -10.64
C GLY A 364 -25.88 15.63 -9.65
N LYS A 365 -25.08 14.90 -8.86
CA LYS A 365 -24.00 15.52 -8.06
C LYS A 365 -22.96 16.16 -8.99
N LYS A 366 -22.42 17.30 -8.57
CA LYS A 366 -21.34 18.00 -9.29
C LYS A 366 -20.01 17.31 -9.02
N VAL A 367 -19.25 17.04 -10.08
CA VAL A 367 -17.98 16.32 -9.97
C VAL A 367 -16.86 17.29 -9.57
N LEU A 368 -16.10 16.92 -8.55
CA LEU A 368 -14.80 17.46 -8.19
C LEU A 368 -13.74 16.44 -8.61
N THR A 369 -12.70 16.85 -9.31
CA THR A 369 -11.60 15.97 -9.71
C THR A 369 -10.43 16.13 -8.73
N LEU A 370 -9.93 15.02 -8.19
CA LEU A 370 -8.80 14.99 -7.25
C LEU A 370 -7.59 14.34 -7.93
N ALA A 371 -6.44 15.01 -7.94
CA ALA A 371 -5.16 14.38 -8.23
C ALA A 371 -4.39 14.10 -6.94
N ASN A 372 -3.61 13.03 -6.94
CA ASN A 372 -2.53 12.81 -5.98
C ASN A 372 -1.23 12.74 -6.79
N LEU A 373 -0.19 13.45 -6.34
CA LEU A 373 1.14 13.43 -6.96
C LEU A 373 2.02 12.27 -6.46
N ASP A 374 1.51 11.51 -5.50
CA ASP A 374 2.06 10.24 -5.03
C ASP A 374 0.94 9.18 -5.09
N TRP A 375 1.01 8.16 -4.24
CA TRP A 375 -0.01 7.12 -4.14
C TRP A 375 -1.19 7.50 -3.24
N MET A 376 -2.38 6.96 -3.54
CA MET A 376 -3.58 7.19 -2.75
C MET A 376 -3.64 6.22 -1.56
N SER A 377 -3.61 6.75 -0.33
CA SER A 377 -3.65 5.95 0.91
C SER A 377 -5.06 5.48 1.30
N GLU A 378 -5.16 4.52 2.24
CA GLU A 378 -6.45 4.06 2.78
C GLU A 378 -7.24 5.21 3.41
N GLN A 379 -6.55 6.10 4.12
CA GLN A 379 -7.10 7.33 4.67
C GLN A 379 -7.77 8.20 3.59
N GLU A 380 -7.08 8.41 2.47
CA GLU A 380 -7.55 9.27 1.39
C GLU A 380 -8.71 8.63 0.62
N TRP A 381 -8.63 7.32 0.35
CA TRP A 381 -9.73 6.57 -0.24
C TRP A 381 -10.97 6.57 0.63
N THR A 382 -10.81 6.35 1.94
CA THR A 382 -11.91 6.41 2.90
C THR A 382 -12.54 7.80 2.94
N ALA A 383 -11.74 8.87 2.90
CA ALA A 383 -12.26 10.24 2.82
C ALA A 383 -13.08 10.47 1.55
N VAL A 384 -12.60 10.02 0.38
CA VAL A 384 -13.34 10.10 -0.88
C VAL A 384 -14.67 9.35 -0.78
N ASN A 385 -14.63 8.10 -0.31
CA ASN A 385 -15.81 7.24 -0.19
C ASN A 385 -16.85 7.84 0.76
N GLU A 386 -16.45 8.24 1.97
CA GLU A 386 -17.36 8.82 2.96
C GLU A 386 -17.93 10.18 2.51
N PHE A 387 -17.10 11.03 1.89
CA PHE A 387 -17.57 12.29 1.34
C PHE A 387 -18.59 12.06 0.22
N ASN A 388 -18.32 11.11 -0.68
CA ASN A 388 -19.23 10.80 -1.78
C ASN A 388 -20.55 10.18 -1.32
N ARG A 389 -20.54 9.39 -0.23
CA ARG A 389 -21.76 8.87 0.39
C ARG A 389 -22.58 9.99 1.06
N SER A 390 -21.92 10.84 1.83
CA SER A 390 -22.59 11.83 2.70
C SER A 390 -22.96 13.14 1.98
N SER A 391 -22.21 13.55 0.96
CA SER A 391 -22.48 14.79 0.24
C SER A 391 -23.69 14.65 -0.68
N GLY A 392 -24.72 15.47 -0.44
CA GLY A 392 -25.88 15.56 -1.32
C GLY A 392 -25.66 16.37 -2.61
N LYS A 393 -24.48 16.99 -2.79
CA LYS A 393 -24.22 17.96 -3.87
C LYS A 393 -22.98 17.65 -4.70
N TYR A 394 -21.95 17.07 -4.10
CA TYR A 394 -20.64 16.91 -4.72
C TYR A 394 -20.23 15.43 -4.78
N PHE A 395 -19.43 15.10 -5.78
CA PHE A 395 -18.84 13.79 -5.98
C PHE A 395 -17.36 13.96 -6.35
N VAL A 396 -16.45 13.50 -5.51
CA VAL A 396 -15.01 13.50 -5.75
C VAL A 396 -14.65 12.28 -6.61
N LYS A 397 -14.01 12.54 -7.75
CA LYS A 397 -13.44 11.54 -8.65
C LYS A 397 -11.92 11.66 -8.66
N VAL A 398 -11.23 10.58 -8.34
CA VAL A 398 -9.76 10.52 -8.40
C VAL A 398 -9.29 10.45 -9.86
N SER A 399 -8.21 11.18 -10.18
CA SER A 399 -7.54 11.20 -11.47
C SER A 399 -6.21 10.48 -11.39
N GLU A 400 -6.01 9.55 -12.31
CA GLU A 400 -4.81 8.70 -12.39
C GLU A 400 -3.75 9.30 -13.33
N LYS A 401 -4.07 10.43 -13.96
CA LYS A 401 -3.21 11.06 -14.98
C LYS A 401 -1.84 11.46 -14.42
N TYR A 402 -1.78 11.75 -13.13
CA TYR A 402 -0.58 12.25 -12.44
C TYR A 402 0.03 11.19 -11.51
N TYR A 403 -0.52 9.98 -11.53
CA TYR A 403 -0.13 8.82 -10.72
C TYR A 403 0.89 7.99 -11.49
N GLU A 404 2.06 8.54 -11.83
CA GLU A 404 3.16 7.74 -12.38
C GLU A 404 4.27 7.73 -11.35
N SER A 405 4.11 6.86 -10.33
CA SER A 405 5.08 6.75 -9.26
C SER A 405 6.36 6.05 -9.75
N ALA A 406 7.47 6.36 -9.10
CA ALA A 406 8.74 5.65 -9.23
C ALA A 406 8.59 4.12 -9.27
N MET A 407 7.62 3.55 -8.55
CA MET A 407 7.40 2.10 -8.47
C MET A 407 7.00 1.48 -9.82
N GLU A 408 6.27 2.18 -10.69
CA GLU A 408 6.02 1.66 -12.04
C GLU A 408 7.32 1.55 -12.86
N VAL A 409 8.30 2.42 -12.61
CA VAL A 409 9.63 2.35 -13.23
C VAL A 409 10.43 1.18 -12.67
N TRP A 410 10.35 0.94 -11.35
CA TRP A 410 10.91 -0.27 -10.71
C TRP A 410 10.41 -1.57 -11.36
N HIS A 411 9.13 -1.62 -11.77
CA HIS A 411 8.55 -2.79 -12.43
C HIS A 411 8.86 -2.87 -13.94
N LYS A 412 9.08 -1.75 -14.63
CA LYS A 412 9.33 -1.70 -16.08
C LYS A 412 10.80 -1.92 -16.47
N GLU A 413 11.77 -1.53 -15.64
CA GLU A 413 13.19 -1.61 -15.95
C GLU A 413 14.01 -2.25 -14.80
N ASN A 414 14.12 -3.58 -14.77
CA ASN A 414 15.07 -4.40 -13.99
C ASN A 414 15.78 -3.71 -12.80
N TRP A 415 15.34 -3.95 -11.55
CA TRP A 415 16.11 -3.88 -10.27
C TRP A 415 17.17 -2.77 -10.07
N VAL A 416 17.16 -1.65 -10.79
CA VAL A 416 18.11 -0.55 -10.62
C VAL A 416 17.37 0.62 -10.00
N TYR A 417 17.64 0.88 -8.71
CA TYR A 417 17.21 2.09 -8.03
C TYR A 417 18.03 3.29 -8.53
N ASP A 418 17.53 4.01 -9.53
CA ASP A 418 18.08 5.31 -9.93
C ASP A 418 17.25 6.44 -9.30
N ARG A 419 17.74 6.96 -8.17
CA ARG A 419 17.14 8.08 -7.43
C ARG A 419 16.94 9.33 -8.31
N SER A 420 17.85 9.60 -9.24
CA SER A 420 17.75 10.78 -10.12
C SER A 420 16.63 10.62 -11.15
N LEU A 421 16.42 9.39 -11.64
CA LEU A 421 15.32 9.06 -12.51
C LEU A 421 13.97 9.27 -11.79
N ILE A 422 13.84 8.81 -10.54
CA ILE A 422 12.64 8.98 -9.72
C ILE A 422 12.25 10.47 -9.59
N ILE A 423 13.19 11.31 -9.15
CA ILE A 423 12.96 12.76 -8.97
C ILE A 423 12.56 13.41 -10.31
N SER A 424 13.09 12.93 -11.45
CA SER A 424 12.73 13.44 -12.77
C SER A 424 11.28 13.11 -13.16
N TYR A 425 10.77 11.92 -12.80
CA TYR A 425 9.37 11.54 -13.03
C TYR A 425 8.42 12.38 -12.18
N GLU A 426 8.73 12.54 -10.90
CA GLU A 426 7.98 13.42 -9.99
C GLU A 426 7.91 14.85 -10.53
N SER A 427 9.03 15.41 -10.98
CA SER A 427 9.08 16.75 -11.60
C SER A 427 8.21 16.83 -12.85
N ASN A 428 8.23 15.83 -13.72
CA ASN A 428 7.42 15.80 -14.93
C ASN A 428 5.91 15.74 -14.64
N ALA A 429 5.50 14.99 -13.61
CA ALA A 429 4.11 14.92 -13.17
C ALA A 429 3.62 16.30 -12.69
N VAL A 430 4.44 17.05 -11.94
CA VAL A 430 4.11 18.42 -11.52
C VAL A 430 4.03 19.37 -12.71
N ASP A 431 4.97 19.29 -13.67
CA ASP A 431 4.96 20.13 -14.87
C ASP A 431 3.71 19.90 -15.75
N LEU A 432 3.30 18.63 -15.90
CA LEU A 432 2.04 18.26 -16.58
C LEU A 432 0.83 18.85 -15.86
N LEU A 433 0.76 18.69 -14.53
CA LEU A 433 -0.30 19.26 -13.70
C LEU A 433 -0.38 20.79 -13.86
N MET A 434 0.75 21.49 -13.80
CA MET A 434 0.81 22.94 -13.99
C MET A 434 0.30 23.36 -15.37
N ALA A 435 0.65 22.64 -16.43
CA ALA A 435 0.16 22.90 -17.78
C ALA A 435 -1.37 22.75 -17.86
N ASP A 436 -1.90 21.63 -17.35
CA ASP A 436 -3.35 21.38 -17.35
C ASP A 436 -4.13 22.42 -16.52
N ILE A 437 -3.59 22.86 -15.38
CA ILE A 437 -4.21 23.93 -14.57
C ILE A 437 -4.28 25.23 -15.38
N ARG A 438 -3.20 25.63 -16.06
CA ARG A 438 -3.18 26.86 -16.89
C ARG A 438 -4.19 26.77 -18.05
N GLU A 439 -4.37 25.59 -18.63
CA GLU A 439 -5.31 25.33 -19.72
C GLU A 439 -6.77 25.17 -19.25
N GLY A 440 -7.02 25.08 -17.94
CA GLY A 440 -8.33 24.81 -17.38
C GLY A 440 -8.81 23.37 -17.60
N THR A 441 -7.88 22.44 -17.81
CA THR A 441 -8.12 21.00 -17.94
C THR A 441 -7.64 20.21 -16.72
N GLY A 442 -6.97 20.89 -15.78
CA GLY A 442 -6.46 20.32 -14.54
C GLY A 442 -7.54 19.84 -13.57
N PRO A 443 -7.13 19.10 -12.52
CA PRO A 443 -8.03 18.66 -11.46
C PRO A 443 -8.51 19.86 -10.64
N ASP A 444 -9.55 19.67 -9.83
CA ASP A 444 -10.10 20.69 -8.94
C ASP A 444 -9.36 20.75 -7.59
N LEU A 445 -8.81 19.60 -7.17
CA LEU A 445 -8.06 19.38 -5.94
C LEU A 445 -6.75 18.65 -6.26
N VAL A 446 -5.71 18.89 -5.47
CA VAL A 446 -4.44 18.15 -5.54
C VAL A 446 -3.91 17.82 -4.15
N ILE A 447 -3.52 16.57 -3.93
CA ILE A 447 -2.74 16.12 -2.77
C ILE A 447 -1.26 16.08 -3.17
N TYR A 448 -0.41 16.68 -2.33
CA TYR A 448 1.04 16.75 -2.57
C TYR A 448 1.83 17.03 -1.28
N GLY A 449 3.09 16.58 -1.27
CA GLY A 449 4.09 16.84 -0.21
C GLY A 449 4.96 18.07 -0.48
N LYS A 450 6.03 18.24 0.29
CA LYS A 450 6.88 19.45 0.26
C LYS A 450 7.81 19.59 -0.95
N ASP A 451 7.90 18.57 -1.81
CA ASP A 451 8.77 18.55 -2.99
C ASP A 451 8.13 19.19 -4.26
N ALA A 452 6.94 19.78 -4.13
CA ALA A 452 6.22 20.46 -5.22
C ALA A 452 6.00 21.98 -4.98
N ALA A 453 6.99 22.67 -4.41
CA ALA A 453 6.92 24.09 -4.04
C ALA A 453 6.46 25.03 -5.19
N GLN A 454 6.75 24.68 -6.44
CA GLN A 454 6.35 25.42 -7.64
C GLN A 454 4.82 25.57 -7.77
N LEU A 455 4.03 24.74 -7.09
CA LEU A 455 2.58 24.86 -7.04
C LEU A 455 2.11 25.97 -6.08
N ASN A 456 2.92 26.34 -5.06
CA ASN A 456 2.56 27.23 -3.95
C ASN A 456 2.52 28.72 -4.38
N ASN A 457 1.67 29.04 -5.35
CA ASN A 457 1.39 30.39 -5.78
C ASN A 457 0.00 30.49 -6.43
N THR A 458 -0.53 31.71 -6.48
CA THR A 458 -1.88 31.93 -7.01
C THR A 458 -2.06 31.56 -8.49
N LYS A 459 -0.99 31.33 -9.30
CA LYS A 459 -1.15 30.90 -10.70
C LYS A 459 -1.74 29.48 -10.75
N TYR A 460 -1.35 28.59 -9.84
CA TYR A 460 -1.78 27.19 -9.85
C TYR A 460 -2.76 26.83 -8.75
N LEU A 461 -2.71 27.51 -7.59
CA LEU A 461 -3.52 27.16 -6.43
C LEU A 461 -4.34 28.37 -5.95
N VAL A 462 -5.40 28.08 -5.21
CA VAL A 462 -6.22 29.07 -4.49
C VAL A 462 -5.50 29.43 -3.20
N ASP A 463 -5.49 30.73 -2.88
CA ASP A 463 -5.05 31.23 -1.57
C ASP A 463 -6.11 30.87 -0.52
N LEU A 464 -5.75 29.99 0.42
CA LEU A 464 -6.63 29.47 1.47
C LEU A 464 -6.56 30.31 2.76
N THR A 465 -5.73 31.34 2.81
CA THR A 465 -5.44 32.11 4.04
C THR A 465 -6.71 32.62 4.72
N ASP A 466 -7.61 33.28 3.97
CA ASP A 466 -8.86 33.79 4.52
C ASP A 466 -9.80 32.68 4.98
N ARG A 467 -9.84 31.55 4.25
CA ARG A 467 -10.68 30.39 4.62
C ARG A 467 -10.22 29.79 5.93
N ILE A 468 -8.91 29.55 6.07
CA ILE A 468 -8.28 29.04 7.30
C ILE A 468 -8.53 30.00 8.46
N ASN A 469 -8.24 31.30 8.31
CA ASN A 469 -8.42 32.30 9.37
C ASN A 469 -9.89 32.48 9.82
N SER A 470 -10.84 32.22 8.91
CA SER A 470 -12.27 32.32 9.21
C SER A 470 -12.87 31.06 9.87
N ASP A 471 -12.20 29.91 9.76
CA ASP A 471 -12.69 28.64 10.28
C ASP A 471 -12.41 28.50 11.78
N LYS A 472 -13.48 28.50 12.58
CA LYS A 472 -13.35 28.45 14.05
C LYS A 472 -12.81 27.12 14.58
N ASN A 473 -13.01 26.02 13.85
CA ASN A 473 -12.57 24.71 14.29
C ASN A 473 -11.06 24.58 14.08
N LEU A 474 -10.53 25.03 12.94
CA LEU A 474 -9.09 25.07 12.68
C LEU A 474 -8.36 25.97 13.70
N ASN A 475 -8.94 27.12 14.03
CA ASN A 475 -8.34 28.09 14.96
C ASN A 475 -8.62 27.82 16.46
N SER A 476 -9.15 26.64 16.80
CA SER A 476 -9.47 26.29 18.19
C SER A 476 -8.27 25.90 19.06
N GLY A 477 -7.07 25.79 18.45
CA GLY A 477 -5.84 25.33 19.11
C GLY A 477 -5.70 23.80 19.20
N GLY A 478 -6.62 23.04 18.60
CA GLY A 478 -6.59 21.57 18.60
C GLY A 478 -5.56 20.95 17.65
N TYR A 479 -5.13 21.69 16.63
CA TYR A 479 -4.18 21.23 15.61
C TYR A 479 -2.73 21.52 16.02
N MET A 480 -1.78 20.81 15.39
CA MET A 480 -0.36 21.14 15.45
C MET A 480 -0.12 22.55 14.91
N ASP A 481 0.80 23.28 15.54
CA ASP A 481 0.95 24.72 15.28
C ASP A 481 1.47 25.00 13.86
N PHE A 482 2.28 24.10 13.29
CA PHE A 482 2.79 24.21 11.92
C PHE A 482 1.68 24.18 10.86
N VAL A 483 0.53 23.55 11.14
CA VAL A 483 -0.61 23.49 10.20
C VAL A 483 -1.14 24.88 9.86
N LEU A 484 -0.99 25.82 10.80
CA LEU A 484 -1.41 27.21 10.65
C LEU A 484 -0.27 28.11 10.11
N GLN A 485 0.89 27.56 9.78
CA GLN A 485 1.98 28.30 9.14
C GLN A 485 1.80 28.33 7.61
N PRO A 486 2.05 29.48 6.95
CA PRO A 486 2.02 29.57 5.50
C PRO A 486 3.05 28.65 4.83
N ASN A 487 2.69 28.03 3.71
CA ASN A 487 3.58 27.19 2.88
C ASN A 487 3.99 27.87 1.56
N GLY A 488 3.47 29.07 1.27
CA GLY A 488 3.92 29.92 0.17
C GLY A 488 5.04 30.88 0.59
N ILE A 489 6.01 31.10 -0.32
CA ILE A 489 7.09 32.09 -0.13
C ILE A 489 6.58 33.54 0.00
N ASP A 490 5.34 33.79 -0.40
CA ASP A 490 4.63 35.06 -0.27
C ASP A 490 3.84 35.20 1.04
N GLY A 491 4.02 34.26 1.97
CA GLY A 491 3.37 34.26 3.28
C GLY A 491 1.90 33.84 3.24
N LYS A 492 1.49 33.08 2.22
CA LYS A 492 0.11 32.58 2.05
C LYS A 492 -0.01 31.07 2.21
N HIS A 493 -1.24 30.60 2.41
CA HIS A 493 -1.58 29.19 2.41
C HIS A 493 -2.07 28.72 1.05
N TYR A 494 -1.43 27.71 0.49
CA TYR A 494 -1.85 27.04 -0.75
C TYR A 494 -2.23 25.57 -0.55
N ARG A 495 -1.88 25.02 0.61
CA ARG A 495 -2.19 23.67 1.07
C ARG A 495 -2.62 23.70 2.53
N LEU A 496 -3.48 22.76 2.91
CA LEU A 496 -3.74 22.44 4.32
C LEU A 496 -3.27 21.00 4.58
N ASP A 497 -2.34 20.86 5.52
CA ASP A 497 -1.69 19.58 5.84
C ASP A 497 -2.58 18.78 6.79
N TYR A 498 -2.87 17.53 6.42
CA TYR A 498 -3.69 16.60 7.22
C TYR A 498 -2.87 15.47 7.86
N SER A 499 -1.64 15.27 7.38
CA SER A 499 -0.67 14.29 7.90
C SER A 499 0.73 14.92 7.92
N PHE A 500 1.56 14.48 8.86
CA PHE A 500 2.97 14.86 8.89
C PHE A 500 3.89 13.78 9.42
N THR A 501 5.13 13.80 8.99
CA THR A 501 6.24 13.05 9.57
C THR A 501 7.35 14.00 10.01
N VAL A 502 8.30 13.46 10.78
CA VAL A 502 9.41 14.23 11.34
C VAL A 502 10.73 13.68 10.82
N ASP A 503 11.57 14.55 10.27
CA ASP A 503 12.94 14.23 9.92
C ASP A 503 13.88 14.73 11.01
N GLY A 504 14.70 13.82 11.53
CA GLY A 504 15.58 14.09 12.66
C GLY A 504 16.77 13.14 12.76
N PHE A 505 17.49 13.31 13.84
CA PHE A 505 18.62 12.50 14.25
C PHE A 505 18.40 12.08 15.70
N MET A 506 18.63 10.80 15.98
CA MET A 506 18.44 10.25 17.30
C MET A 506 19.75 9.72 17.86
N THR A 507 19.99 10.02 19.13
CA THR A 507 21.16 9.54 19.87
C THR A 507 20.87 9.44 21.36
N MET A 508 21.84 8.98 22.15
CA MET A 508 21.72 8.97 23.61
C MET A 508 21.75 10.40 24.16
N ASP A 509 20.79 10.74 25.02
CA ASP A 509 20.68 12.06 25.66
C ASP A 509 21.98 12.44 26.40
N SER A 510 22.67 11.45 26.97
CA SER A 510 23.95 11.65 27.67
C SER A 510 25.12 12.10 26.78
N PHE A 511 24.97 12.06 25.45
CA PHE A 511 26.01 12.49 24.50
C PHE A 511 25.81 13.93 24.03
N LEU A 512 24.72 14.57 24.43
CA LEU A 512 24.34 15.90 24.02
C LEU A 512 24.69 16.94 25.09
N ASP A 513 24.98 18.15 24.62
CA ASP A 513 25.02 19.31 25.49
C ASP A 513 23.60 19.62 26.01
N ASP A 514 23.47 20.13 27.24
CA ASP A 514 22.17 20.42 27.86
C ASP A 514 21.33 21.37 27.00
N GLY A 515 20.13 20.93 26.63
CA GLY A 515 19.21 21.69 25.78
C GLY A 515 19.53 21.72 24.28
N ALA A 516 20.40 20.83 23.78
CA ALA A 516 20.66 20.74 22.34
C ALA A 516 19.39 20.42 21.53
N ALA A 517 19.05 21.27 20.57
CA ALA A 517 17.97 21.05 19.61
C ALA A 517 18.45 20.33 18.34
N GLY A 518 19.74 20.44 18.02
CA GLY A 518 20.39 19.87 16.85
C GLY A 518 21.91 19.94 16.99
N LEU A 519 22.62 19.45 15.97
CA LEU A 519 24.09 19.44 15.93
C LEU A 519 24.59 20.25 14.74
N THR A 520 25.62 21.05 14.96
CA THR A 520 26.48 21.51 13.87
C THR A 520 27.28 20.34 13.29
N PHE A 521 27.76 20.46 12.06
CA PHE A 521 28.64 19.45 11.45
C PHE A 521 29.86 19.10 12.33
N GLU A 522 30.47 20.09 12.96
CA GLU A 522 31.61 19.88 13.87
C GLU A 522 31.22 19.08 15.13
N GLN A 523 30.04 19.34 15.68
CA GLN A 523 29.50 18.59 16.82
C GLN A 523 29.12 17.16 16.42
N TYR A 524 28.51 16.98 15.25
CA TYR A 524 28.20 15.66 14.70
C TYR A 524 29.46 14.82 14.48
N ASP A 525 30.47 15.38 13.82
CA ASP A 525 31.75 14.72 13.58
C ASP A 525 32.44 14.33 14.89
N ARG A 526 32.33 15.17 15.93
CA ARG A 526 32.81 14.84 17.27
C ARG A 526 32.04 13.66 17.86
N LEU A 527 30.72 13.70 17.78
CA LEU A 527 29.85 12.67 18.31
C LEU A 527 30.14 11.31 17.65
N ILE A 528 30.23 11.23 16.33
CA ILE A 528 30.50 9.95 15.65
C ILE A 528 31.90 9.41 15.96
N ARG A 529 32.92 10.27 16.11
CA ARG A 529 34.27 9.83 16.53
C ARG A 529 34.31 9.30 17.96
N GLU A 530 33.59 9.94 18.87
CA GLU A 530 33.63 9.61 20.30
C GLU A 530 32.69 8.45 20.67
N HIS A 531 31.58 8.30 19.95
CA HIS A 531 30.47 7.43 20.35
C HIS A 531 29.95 6.51 19.25
N ASN A 532 30.47 6.56 18.02
CA ASN A 532 30.02 5.72 16.90
C ASN A 532 31.19 5.07 16.12
N ASP A 533 32.37 4.91 16.77
CA ASP A 533 33.62 4.39 16.17
C ASP A 533 34.06 5.12 14.89
N GLY A 534 33.64 6.37 14.71
CA GLY A 534 33.90 7.15 13.49
C GLY A 534 32.97 6.85 12.31
N ARG A 535 31.96 5.99 12.48
CA ARG A 535 30.97 5.66 11.43
C ARG A 535 29.88 6.72 11.34
N SER A 536 29.51 7.11 10.14
CA SER A 536 28.38 8.02 9.91
C SER A 536 27.08 7.26 9.68
N VAL A 537 25.96 7.95 9.87
CA VAL A 537 24.60 7.44 9.63
C VAL A 537 23.84 8.28 8.60
N LEU A 538 24.47 9.31 8.01
CA LEU A 538 23.79 10.24 7.11
C LEU A 538 23.51 9.60 5.74
N THR A 539 24.55 9.30 4.96
CA THR A 539 24.49 8.54 3.70
C THR A 539 25.88 8.46 3.07
N ASP A 540 26.14 7.39 2.32
CA ASP A 540 27.40 7.02 1.69
C ASP A 540 27.70 7.67 0.34
N ASN A 541 26.85 8.59 -0.11
CA ASN A 541 26.96 9.22 -1.42
C ASN A 541 26.79 10.74 -1.32
N ASP A 542 27.73 11.50 -1.90
CA ASP A 542 27.74 12.97 -1.88
C ASP A 542 26.43 13.60 -2.36
N LEU A 543 25.81 13.04 -3.40
CA LEU A 543 24.55 13.55 -3.94
C LEU A 543 23.36 13.29 -3.00
N SER A 544 23.34 12.11 -2.38
CA SER A 544 22.33 11.78 -1.38
C SER A 544 22.48 12.67 -0.14
N LEU A 545 23.74 12.95 0.26
CA LEU A 545 24.05 13.82 1.40
C LEU A 545 23.66 15.27 1.11
N LEU A 546 23.92 15.74 -0.13
CA LEU A 546 23.47 17.03 -0.61
C LEU A 546 21.94 17.16 -0.54
N GLU A 547 21.20 16.18 -1.08
CA GLU A 547 19.73 16.19 -1.06
C GLU A 547 19.21 16.27 0.39
N LEU A 548 19.73 15.41 1.27
CA LEU A 548 19.36 15.35 2.67
C LEU A 548 19.59 16.70 3.38
N LEU A 549 20.79 17.26 3.29
CA LEU A 549 21.16 18.47 4.02
C LEU A 549 20.49 19.72 3.45
N VAL A 550 20.38 19.83 2.12
CA VAL A 550 19.74 20.98 1.47
C VAL A 550 18.25 21.02 1.75
N LYS A 551 17.54 19.90 1.63
CA LYS A 551 16.08 19.88 1.86
C LYS A 551 15.70 20.10 3.33
N ARG A 552 16.66 19.97 4.26
CA ARG A 552 16.45 20.08 5.72
C ARG A 552 17.06 21.36 6.28
N SER A 553 17.64 22.21 5.45
CA SER A 553 18.25 23.47 5.87
C SER A 553 17.68 24.65 5.07
N GLU A 554 17.70 25.85 5.63
CA GLU A 554 17.30 27.07 4.91
C GLU A 554 18.38 27.50 3.90
N CYS A 555 18.44 26.79 2.76
CA CYS A 555 19.44 27.01 1.71
C CYS A 555 18.87 27.65 0.44
N ILE A 556 17.59 27.41 0.16
CA ILE A 556 16.94 27.90 -1.05
C ILE A 556 16.17 29.16 -0.69
N THR A 557 16.49 30.26 -1.39
CA THR A 557 15.85 31.56 -1.16
C THR A 557 15.31 32.13 -2.46
N TYR A 558 14.26 32.94 -2.33
CA TYR A 558 13.68 33.71 -3.43
C TYR A 558 13.60 35.18 -3.04
N SER A 559 14.05 36.06 -3.93
CA SER A 559 13.80 37.50 -3.76
C SER A 559 12.31 37.81 -3.90
N ASN A 560 11.89 39.01 -3.47
CA ASN A 560 10.53 39.52 -3.71
C ASN A 560 10.11 39.54 -5.19
N ALA A 561 11.08 39.55 -6.12
CA ALA A 561 10.83 39.48 -7.55
C ALA A 561 10.78 38.03 -8.10
N GLY A 562 10.77 37.02 -7.23
CA GLY A 562 10.76 35.60 -7.60
C GLY A 562 12.11 35.05 -8.07
N ARG A 563 13.19 35.84 -8.02
CA ARG A 563 14.53 35.37 -8.41
C ARG A 563 15.08 34.40 -7.37
N PHE A 564 15.44 33.20 -7.82
CA PHE A 564 16.09 32.14 -7.04
C PHE A 564 17.53 32.49 -6.70
N SER A 565 17.95 32.15 -5.48
CA SER A 565 19.34 32.17 -5.05
C SER A 565 19.64 31.10 -3.99
N ILE A 566 20.84 30.52 -4.12
CA ILE A 566 21.45 29.58 -3.15
C ILE A 566 22.80 30.09 -2.65
N ASP A 567 23.20 31.30 -3.05
CA ASP A 567 24.43 31.93 -2.59
C ASP A 567 24.24 32.49 -1.18
N ASN A 568 24.27 31.60 -0.19
CA ASN A 568 24.21 31.93 1.22
C ASN A 568 25.18 31.07 2.05
N GLU A 569 25.37 31.48 3.30
CA GLU A 569 26.31 30.82 4.22
C GLU A 569 25.93 29.37 4.51
N ASN A 570 24.63 29.05 4.59
CA ASN A 570 24.15 27.69 4.87
C ASN A 570 24.52 26.73 3.73
N PHE A 571 24.20 27.08 2.49
CA PHE A 571 24.53 26.25 1.33
C PHE A 571 26.04 26.07 1.17
N ARG A 572 26.82 27.14 1.41
CA ARG A 572 28.29 27.07 1.34
C ARG A 572 28.87 26.13 2.41
N LYS A 573 28.38 26.21 3.64
CA LYS A 573 28.78 25.29 4.73
C LYS A 573 28.42 23.83 4.42
N ILE A 574 27.25 23.59 3.83
CA ILE A 574 26.85 22.23 3.40
C ILE A 574 27.78 21.71 2.31
N ALA A 575 28.02 22.50 1.26
CA ALA A 575 28.89 22.10 0.17
C ALA A 575 30.32 21.81 0.66
N ASP A 576 30.85 22.66 1.53
CA ASP A 576 32.17 22.48 2.15
C ASP A 576 32.22 21.25 3.06
N TYR A 577 31.15 21.00 3.83
CA TYR A 577 31.06 19.81 4.67
C TYR A 577 31.09 18.53 3.83
N ILE A 578 30.24 18.42 2.81
CA ILE A 578 30.18 17.24 1.92
C ILE A 578 31.56 16.95 1.32
N LYS A 579 32.21 17.99 0.78
CA LYS A 579 33.56 17.86 0.21
C LYS A 579 34.64 17.45 1.23
N SER A 580 34.41 17.70 2.51
CA SER A 580 35.32 17.34 3.59
C SER A 580 35.11 15.91 4.12
N VAL A 581 33.98 15.29 3.78
CA VAL A 581 33.68 13.90 4.15
C VAL A 581 34.69 12.98 3.43
N PRO A 582 35.38 12.08 4.14
CA PRO A 582 36.32 11.14 3.52
C PRO A 582 35.62 10.15 2.57
N ASP A 583 36.22 9.90 1.40
CA ASP A 583 35.74 8.91 0.41
C ASP A 583 35.53 7.48 0.98
N GLU A 584 36.27 7.11 2.03
CA GLU A 584 36.22 5.78 2.68
C GLU A 584 35.50 5.81 4.04
N MET A 585 34.59 6.75 4.27
CA MET A 585 33.78 6.76 5.50
C MET A 585 32.91 5.50 5.58
N GLU A 586 32.94 4.80 6.72
CA GLU A 586 32.04 3.67 6.99
C GLU A 586 30.65 4.19 7.38
N TYR A 587 29.62 3.55 6.84
CA TYR A 587 28.21 3.87 7.10
C TYR A 587 27.49 2.66 7.68
N ASP A 588 26.80 2.82 8.81
CA ASP A 588 26.12 1.71 9.46
C ASP A 588 24.99 2.17 10.41
N ASN A 589 23.80 1.57 10.28
CA ASN A 589 22.53 2.11 10.80
C ASN A 589 21.76 1.10 11.66
N VAL A 590 22.32 0.65 12.78
CA VAL A 590 21.53 -0.13 13.76
C VAL A 590 21.78 0.40 15.17
N LEU A 591 20.92 1.30 15.63
CA LEU A 591 20.98 1.83 16.99
C LEU A 591 20.89 0.71 18.04
N GLY A 592 21.82 0.70 18.99
CA GLY A 592 21.85 -0.26 20.09
C GLY A 592 22.76 -1.48 19.86
N GLU A 593 23.38 -1.61 18.68
CA GLU A 593 24.50 -2.54 18.50
C GLU A 593 25.80 -1.98 19.12
N PRO A 594 26.77 -2.84 19.52
CA PRO A 594 28.04 -2.37 20.04
C PRO A 594 28.73 -1.40 19.07
N GLY A 595 28.96 -0.16 19.52
CA GLY A 595 29.57 0.89 18.71
C GLY A 595 28.59 1.67 17.81
N LYS A 596 27.27 1.44 17.93
CA LYS A 596 26.22 2.13 17.16
C LYS A 596 25.21 2.82 18.09
N ASN A 597 25.38 4.12 18.31
CA ASN A 597 24.58 4.90 19.26
C ASN A 597 23.82 6.07 18.61
N THR A 598 23.71 6.04 17.29
CA THR A 598 23.07 7.10 16.51
C THR A 598 22.21 6.51 15.42
N GLU A 599 21.20 7.26 15.00
CA GLU A 599 20.34 6.90 13.89
C GLU A 599 19.78 8.14 13.21
N ILE A 600 19.69 8.09 11.88
CA ILE A 600 18.93 9.09 11.13
C ILE A 600 17.46 8.65 11.06
N LEU A 601 16.56 9.56 11.40
CA LEU A 601 15.12 9.33 11.34
C LEU A 601 14.57 10.10 10.15
N GLN A 602 14.19 9.40 9.09
CA GLN A 602 13.55 9.99 7.91
C GLN A 602 12.09 9.54 7.87
N ASN A 603 11.17 10.49 7.81
CA ASN A 603 9.73 10.30 7.89
C ASN A 603 9.29 9.61 9.19
N LEU A 604 9.79 10.06 10.35
CA LEU A 604 9.39 9.54 11.65
C LEU A 604 7.91 9.80 11.95
N PHE A 605 7.22 8.74 12.40
CA PHE A 605 5.89 8.81 12.99
C PHE A 605 5.79 7.97 14.25
N GLY A 606 4.77 8.26 15.07
CA GLY A 606 4.75 7.78 16.45
C GLY A 606 4.60 6.26 16.57
N GLU A 607 3.90 5.60 15.65
CA GLU A 607 3.82 4.12 15.66
C GLU A 607 5.17 3.48 15.39
N TRP A 608 5.89 3.94 14.36
CA TRP A 608 7.26 3.50 14.07
C TRP A 608 8.17 3.73 15.28
N PHE A 609 8.12 4.93 15.88
CA PHE A 609 8.90 5.25 17.06
C PHE A 609 8.64 4.26 18.22
N MET A 610 7.36 3.99 18.51
CA MET A 610 6.97 3.08 19.59
C MET A 610 7.41 1.65 19.34
N ARG A 611 7.28 1.19 18.09
CA ARG A 611 7.70 -0.15 17.66
C ARG A 611 9.19 -0.40 17.93
N ASP A 612 10.03 0.53 17.48
CA ASP A 612 11.46 0.27 17.34
C ASP A 612 12.27 0.83 18.53
N TYR A 613 11.82 1.93 19.14
CA TYR A 613 12.57 2.62 20.21
C TYR A 613 11.85 2.69 21.55
N GLY A 614 10.57 2.29 21.59
CA GLY A 614 9.74 2.36 22.80
C GLY A 614 10.34 1.66 24.03
N ARG A 615 11.20 0.65 23.85
CA ARG A 615 11.86 -0.04 24.98
C ARG A 615 12.84 0.85 25.76
N ASN A 616 13.63 1.64 25.05
CA ASN A 616 14.72 2.44 25.62
C ASN A 616 14.49 3.95 25.45
N TYR A 617 13.27 4.38 25.10
CA TYR A 617 12.94 5.76 24.72
C TYR A 617 13.50 6.84 25.65
N LYS A 618 13.53 6.60 26.97
CA LYS A 618 14.05 7.56 27.96
C LYS A 618 15.56 7.80 27.91
N GLN A 619 16.31 6.94 27.21
CA GLN A 619 17.74 7.09 27.02
C GLN A 619 18.05 7.95 25.80
N TYR A 620 17.10 8.06 24.88
CA TYR A 620 17.28 8.75 23.62
C TYR A 620 16.87 10.21 23.71
N LYS A 621 17.35 10.98 22.76
CA LYS A 621 16.89 12.31 22.40
C LYS A 621 16.75 12.34 20.89
N ILE A 622 15.63 12.87 20.41
CA ILE A 622 15.45 13.24 19.00
C ILE A 622 15.84 14.71 18.89
N ILE A 623 16.63 15.04 17.88
CA ILE A 623 17.13 16.36 17.55
C ILE A 623 17.16 16.54 16.03
N GLY A 624 17.41 17.75 15.53
CA GLY A 624 17.55 18.00 14.10
C GLY A 624 18.70 17.23 13.45
N ILE A 625 18.54 16.92 12.17
CA ILE A 625 19.62 16.41 11.33
C ILE A 625 20.78 17.42 11.36
N PRO A 626 22.05 16.96 11.40
CA PRO A 626 23.20 17.84 11.43
C PRO A 626 23.12 18.93 10.36
N SER A 627 23.35 20.17 10.76
CA SER A 627 23.10 21.35 9.92
C SER A 627 24.09 22.47 10.20
N PRO A 628 24.17 23.51 9.35
CA PRO A 628 25.07 24.64 9.58
C PRO A 628 24.86 25.37 10.92
N ASP A 629 23.65 25.35 11.45
CA ASP A 629 23.20 26.09 12.64
C ASP A 629 22.75 25.20 13.81
N GLY A 630 22.64 23.88 13.61
CA GLY A 630 22.20 22.94 14.65
C GLY A 630 20.74 23.14 15.04
N HIS A 631 19.87 23.41 14.07
CA HIS A 631 18.43 23.58 14.30
C HIS A 631 17.71 22.27 14.71
N ALA A 632 16.44 22.40 15.12
CA ALA A 632 15.59 21.30 15.56
C ALA A 632 15.20 20.32 14.43
N GLU A 633 14.41 19.31 14.74
CA GLU A 633 13.81 18.41 13.76
C GLU A 633 13.00 19.18 12.72
N THR A 634 12.84 18.60 11.53
CA THR A 634 12.06 19.24 10.47
C THR A 634 10.77 18.49 10.18
N ILE A 635 9.68 19.23 9.97
CA ILE A 635 8.38 18.69 9.60
C ILE A 635 8.33 18.43 8.09
N ASN A 636 7.92 17.21 7.73
CA ASN A 636 7.49 16.87 6.38
C ASN A 636 5.97 16.67 6.35
N GLY A 637 5.27 17.59 5.69
CA GLY A 637 3.81 17.63 5.67
C GLY A 637 3.22 17.19 4.33
N THR A 638 2.15 16.40 4.40
CA THR A 638 1.31 16.06 3.25
C THR A 638 -0.05 16.73 3.42
N GLY A 639 -0.51 17.38 2.35
CA GLY A 639 -1.73 18.14 2.42
C GLY A 639 -2.47 18.25 1.09
N ILE A 640 -3.60 18.94 1.16
CA ILE A 640 -4.50 19.13 0.03
C ILE A 640 -4.65 20.61 -0.34
N GLY A 641 -4.53 20.90 -1.64
CA GLY A 641 -4.72 22.23 -2.22
C GLY A 641 -5.92 22.26 -3.17
N ILE A 642 -6.52 23.44 -3.33
CA ILE A 642 -7.56 23.70 -4.34
C ILE A 642 -6.88 24.36 -5.54
N THR A 643 -7.05 23.81 -6.74
CA THR A 643 -6.41 24.37 -7.94
C THR A 643 -7.07 25.69 -8.35
N SER A 644 -6.30 26.57 -8.99
CA SER A 644 -6.75 27.88 -9.46
C SER A 644 -7.80 27.77 -10.58
N CYS A 645 -7.87 26.63 -11.26
CA CYS A 645 -8.87 26.33 -12.29
C CYS A 645 -10.17 25.71 -11.74
N CYS A 646 -10.25 25.39 -10.44
CA CYS A 646 -11.43 24.81 -9.81
C CYS A 646 -12.62 25.79 -9.84
N PRO A 647 -13.75 25.44 -10.51
CA PRO A 647 -14.96 26.25 -10.54
C PRO A 647 -15.87 26.02 -9.32
N LEU A 648 -15.59 24.99 -8.50
CA LEU A 648 -16.43 24.53 -7.38
C LEU A 648 -15.71 24.66 -6.03
N GLN A 649 -15.06 25.80 -5.79
CA GLN A 649 -14.15 25.98 -4.64
C GLN A 649 -14.80 25.73 -3.27
N ASP A 650 -16.10 26.01 -3.10
CA ASP A 650 -16.76 25.74 -1.82
C ASP A 650 -16.94 24.23 -1.57
N GLY A 651 -17.30 23.46 -2.59
CA GLY A 651 -17.34 21.99 -2.49
C GLY A 651 -15.95 21.38 -2.33
N ALA A 652 -14.95 21.96 -3.00
CA ALA A 652 -13.56 21.58 -2.81
C ALA A 652 -13.10 21.83 -1.36
N TRP A 653 -13.46 22.99 -0.79
CA TRP A 653 -13.16 23.33 0.61
C TRP A 653 -13.88 22.40 1.61
N GLU A 654 -15.13 22.00 1.34
CA GLU A 654 -15.83 20.99 2.14
C GLU A 654 -15.05 19.66 2.20
N PHE A 655 -14.45 19.23 1.07
CA PHE A 655 -13.62 18.04 1.03
C PHE A 655 -12.28 18.23 1.75
N VAL A 656 -11.63 19.40 1.61
CA VAL A 656 -10.43 19.74 2.38
C VAL A 656 -10.69 19.61 3.89
N LEU A 657 -11.82 20.11 4.38
CA LEU A 657 -12.20 19.96 5.80
C LEU A 657 -12.54 18.52 6.19
N LYS A 658 -13.04 17.69 5.26
CA LYS A 658 -13.25 16.26 5.51
C LYS A 658 -11.93 15.53 5.76
N MET A 659 -10.86 15.87 5.04
CA MET A 659 -9.53 15.30 5.33
C MET A 659 -9.03 15.65 6.74
N MET A 660 -9.39 16.84 7.23
CA MET A 660 -9.01 17.31 8.56
C MET A 660 -9.84 16.72 9.70
N SER A 661 -10.85 15.90 9.43
CA SER A 661 -11.75 15.43 10.47
C SER A 661 -11.15 14.28 11.30
N PRO A 662 -11.51 14.14 12.59
CA PRO A 662 -10.96 13.09 13.45
C PRO A 662 -11.14 11.68 12.89
N GLU A 663 -12.28 11.42 12.24
CA GLU A 663 -12.60 10.10 11.69
C GLU A 663 -11.76 9.72 10.46
N ILE A 664 -11.25 10.69 9.70
CA ILE A 664 -10.31 10.43 8.61
C ILE A 664 -8.87 10.42 9.15
N GLN A 665 -8.54 11.37 10.03
CA GLN A 665 -7.20 11.46 10.59
C GLN A 665 -6.77 10.25 11.41
N ILE A 666 -7.69 9.53 12.06
CA ILE A 666 -7.37 8.32 12.85
C ILE A 666 -6.87 7.15 11.97
N LEU A 667 -7.07 7.23 10.65
CA LEU A 667 -6.68 6.21 9.67
C LEU A 667 -5.29 6.47 9.06
N ASP A 668 -4.54 7.44 9.57
CA ASP A 668 -3.18 7.70 9.10
C ASP A 668 -2.21 6.62 9.62
N GLU A 669 -1.69 5.79 8.73
CA GLU A 669 -0.83 4.65 9.05
C GLU A 669 0.66 4.90 8.79
N ILE A 670 0.96 5.91 7.97
CA ILE A 670 2.33 6.21 7.47
C ILE A 670 2.82 7.58 7.93
N GLY A 671 2.00 8.30 8.70
CA GLY A 671 2.29 9.61 9.25
C GLY A 671 1.70 9.81 10.65
N ASN A 672 1.75 11.05 11.10
CA ASN A 672 1.11 11.49 12.32
C ASN A 672 -0.12 12.35 11.98
N PRO A 673 -1.27 12.11 12.63
CA PRO A 673 -2.40 13.01 12.55
C PRO A 673 -2.06 14.43 13.01
N VAL A 674 -2.50 15.44 12.28
CA VAL A 674 -2.28 16.85 12.63
C VAL A 674 -3.18 17.36 13.76
N LEU A 675 -4.28 16.67 14.06
CA LEU A 675 -5.12 16.97 15.22
C LEU A 675 -4.52 16.32 16.47
N LYS A 676 -4.05 17.12 17.43
CA LYS A 676 -3.31 16.67 18.63
C LYS A 676 -4.03 15.56 19.39
N SER A 677 -5.36 15.66 19.52
CA SER A 677 -6.17 14.63 20.18
C SER A 677 -6.23 13.32 19.41
N THR A 678 -6.40 13.37 18.08
CA THR A 678 -6.47 12.18 17.24
C THR A 678 -5.12 11.48 17.16
N CYS A 679 -4.02 12.24 17.05
CA CYS A 679 -2.66 11.71 17.11
C CYS A 679 -2.45 10.92 18.41
N ARG A 680 -2.82 11.50 19.56
CA ARG A 680 -2.76 10.80 20.86
C ARG A 680 -3.62 9.54 20.87
N THR A 681 -4.84 9.59 20.34
CA THR A 681 -5.74 8.43 20.29
C THR A 681 -5.19 7.31 19.41
N ALA A 682 -4.63 7.62 18.23
CA ALA A 682 -3.99 6.64 17.35
C ALA A 682 -2.86 5.90 18.09
N LEU A 683 -1.97 6.65 18.74
CA LEU A 683 -0.86 6.09 19.51
C LEU A 683 -1.31 5.30 20.74
N GLU A 684 -2.38 5.72 21.41
CA GLU A 684 -2.98 4.93 22.49
C GLU A 684 -3.54 3.59 22.00
N ASN A 685 -4.22 3.58 20.84
CA ASN A 685 -4.72 2.36 20.23
C ASN A 685 -3.55 1.42 19.86
N TYR A 686 -2.48 1.97 19.28
CA TYR A 686 -1.26 1.23 18.97
C TYR A 686 -0.66 0.56 20.21
N VAL A 687 -0.43 1.32 21.30
CA VAL A 687 0.13 0.79 22.56
C VAL A 687 -0.77 -0.32 23.14
N ILE A 688 -2.09 -0.13 23.13
CA ILE A 688 -3.05 -1.13 23.63
C ILE A 688 -2.98 -2.41 22.80
N ASN A 689 -3.00 -2.30 21.47
CA ASN A 689 -2.99 -3.45 20.56
C ASN A 689 -1.66 -4.21 20.64
N ASN A 690 -0.53 -3.50 20.60
CA ASN A 690 0.77 -4.14 20.69
C ASN A 690 0.98 -4.84 22.05
N ASN A 691 0.52 -4.25 23.16
CA ASN A 691 0.60 -4.90 24.47
C ASN A 691 -0.23 -6.19 24.55
N LYS A 692 -1.43 -6.21 23.96
CA LYS A 692 -2.23 -7.45 23.85
C LYS A 692 -1.50 -8.52 23.05
N ARG A 693 -0.84 -8.14 21.94
CA ARG A 693 -0.02 -9.06 21.15
C ARG A 693 1.13 -9.64 21.96
N LEU A 694 1.85 -8.79 22.70
CA LEU A 694 2.99 -9.22 23.51
C LEU A 694 2.59 -10.05 24.72
N SER A 695 1.41 -9.84 25.34
CA SER A 695 0.92 -10.75 26.39
C SER A 695 0.56 -12.13 25.86
N GLY A 696 0.18 -12.23 24.58
CA GLY A 696 -0.07 -13.49 23.87
C GLY A 696 1.18 -14.19 23.33
N ARG A 697 2.38 -13.69 23.59
CA ARG A 697 3.64 -14.38 23.26
C ARG A 697 4.51 -14.36 24.50
N SER A 698 5.29 -15.40 24.77
CA SER A 698 6.36 -15.25 25.76
C SER A 698 7.42 -14.30 25.18
N ASP A 699 7.26 -12.99 25.35
CA ASP A 699 8.39 -12.07 25.19
C ASP A 699 9.39 -12.41 26.31
N PRO A 700 10.58 -12.96 25.97
CA PRO A 700 11.57 -13.35 26.97
C PRO A 700 12.09 -12.16 27.80
N THR A 701 11.79 -10.92 27.38
CA THR A 701 12.16 -9.68 28.08
C THR A 701 11.06 -9.13 29.00
N GLY A 702 9.80 -9.58 28.83
CA GLY A 702 8.65 -9.08 29.60
C GLY A 702 8.32 -7.60 29.39
N PHE A 703 8.71 -7.01 28.25
CA PHE A 703 8.49 -5.59 27.96
C PHE A 703 7.00 -5.30 27.72
N VAL A 704 6.48 -4.26 28.39
CA VAL A 704 5.12 -3.74 28.20
C VAL A 704 5.23 -2.25 27.88
N MET A 705 4.66 -1.85 26.75
CA MET A 705 4.62 -0.46 26.31
C MET A 705 3.82 0.39 27.29
N SER A 706 4.42 1.47 27.79
CA SER A 706 3.75 2.43 28.68
C SER A 706 3.09 3.57 27.90
N LYS A 707 1.92 4.02 28.35
CA LYS A 707 1.29 5.25 27.82
C LYS A 707 2.16 6.49 28.03
N ASP A 708 3.11 6.48 28.97
CA ASP A 708 4.06 7.57 29.19
C ASP A 708 4.93 7.84 27.94
N MET A 709 5.18 6.82 27.11
CA MET A 709 5.93 6.96 25.86
C MET A 709 5.25 7.92 24.88
N ILE A 710 3.92 7.96 24.90
CA ILE A 710 3.13 8.82 24.02
C ILE A 710 3.37 10.29 24.38
N GLY A 711 3.35 10.61 25.69
CA GLY A 711 3.68 11.94 26.17
C GLY A 711 5.10 12.34 25.77
N TRP A 712 6.06 11.47 26.04
CA TRP A 712 7.46 11.72 25.70
C TRP A 712 7.68 11.97 24.20
N TYR A 713 7.09 11.13 23.33
CA TYR A 713 7.22 11.28 21.88
C TYR A 713 6.62 12.59 21.40
N MET A 714 5.38 12.89 21.83
CA MET A 714 4.73 14.15 21.48
C MET A 714 5.52 15.38 21.94
N ASP A 715 6.17 15.30 23.10
CA ASP A 715 7.04 16.36 23.62
C ASP A 715 8.37 16.46 22.86
N GLN A 716 8.90 15.37 22.30
CA GLN A 716 10.10 15.46 21.45
C GLN A 716 9.81 16.16 20.13
N VAL A 717 8.69 15.81 19.48
CA VAL A 717 8.37 16.31 18.15
C VAL A 717 7.64 17.67 18.16
N SER A 718 7.33 18.23 19.33
CA SER A 718 6.58 19.49 19.43
C SER A 718 7.38 20.71 18.99
N ASP A 719 8.71 20.66 19.08
CA ASP A 719 9.62 21.76 18.75
C ASP A 719 10.13 21.68 17.30
N ALA A 720 9.70 20.68 16.54
CA ALA A 720 10.05 20.51 15.15
C ALA A 720 9.64 21.74 14.32
N ILE A 721 10.55 22.18 13.44
CA ILE A 721 10.40 23.38 12.61
C ILE A 721 9.94 23.04 11.20
N THR A 722 9.35 24.03 10.54
CA THR A 722 9.02 23.94 9.11
C THR A 722 10.14 24.60 8.30
N VAL A 723 10.80 23.82 7.45
CA VAL A 723 11.68 24.36 6.40
C VAL A 723 10.89 24.66 5.12
N PRO A 724 11.34 25.59 4.26
CA PRO A 724 10.68 25.89 3.00
C PRO A 724 10.50 24.65 2.11
N ASP A 725 9.35 24.56 1.45
CA ASP A 725 9.11 23.57 0.40
C ASP A 725 10.15 23.71 -0.71
N THR A 726 10.48 22.59 -1.37
CA THR A 726 11.46 22.52 -2.45
C THR A 726 10.77 22.19 -3.78
N ASP A 727 11.33 22.66 -4.89
CA ASP A 727 10.95 22.23 -6.24
C ASP A 727 11.92 21.12 -6.67
N SER A 728 11.42 19.90 -6.91
CA SER A 728 12.25 18.77 -7.34
C SER A 728 13.17 19.07 -8.53
N ALA A 729 12.76 19.94 -9.46
CA ALA A 729 13.61 20.32 -10.59
C ALA A 729 14.87 21.10 -10.17
N VAL A 730 14.81 21.84 -9.06
CA VAL A 730 15.97 22.52 -8.47
C VAL A 730 16.98 21.48 -7.97
N ILE A 731 16.51 20.43 -7.31
CA ILE A 731 17.36 19.33 -6.82
C ILE A 731 18.00 18.58 -7.99
N VAL A 732 17.26 18.32 -9.08
CA VAL A 732 17.84 17.73 -10.29
C VAL A 732 18.99 18.58 -10.84
N ILE A 733 18.80 19.90 -10.96
CA ILE A 733 19.86 20.81 -11.43
C ILE A 733 21.07 20.80 -10.48
N MET A 734 20.85 20.78 -9.17
CA MET A 734 21.93 20.66 -8.19
C MET A 734 22.72 19.36 -8.35
N ASN A 735 22.02 18.23 -8.48
CA ASN A 735 22.63 16.90 -8.65
C ASN A 735 23.48 16.81 -9.93
N GLU A 736 23.12 17.53 -10.98
CA GLU A 736 23.88 17.57 -12.22
C GLU A 736 25.15 18.43 -12.14
N GLU A 737 25.17 19.50 -11.32
CA GLU A 737 26.24 20.49 -11.32
C GLU A 737 27.22 20.35 -10.15
N MET A 738 26.75 19.89 -8.98
CA MET A 738 27.57 19.74 -7.78
C MET A 738 28.72 18.72 -7.86
N PRO A 739 28.64 17.62 -8.64
CA PRO A 739 29.78 16.69 -8.79
C PRO A 739 31.07 17.37 -9.23
N ALA A 740 31.00 18.39 -10.09
CA ALA A 740 32.18 19.13 -10.54
C ALA A 740 32.87 19.90 -9.41
N TYR A 741 32.14 20.31 -8.37
CA TYR A 741 32.71 20.93 -7.17
C TYR A 741 33.37 19.89 -6.25
N PHE A 742 32.69 18.77 -6.01
CA PHE A 742 33.17 17.68 -5.16
C PHE A 742 34.47 17.08 -5.72
N GLU A 743 34.53 16.85 -7.03
CA GLU A 743 35.74 16.37 -7.73
C GLU A 743 36.83 17.45 -7.90
N GLY A 744 36.61 18.68 -7.43
CA GLY A 744 37.56 19.79 -7.52
C GLY A 744 37.81 20.34 -8.93
N GLN A 745 36.93 20.03 -9.88
CA GLN A 745 37.03 20.50 -11.27
C GLN A 745 36.62 21.96 -11.45
N LYS A 746 35.71 22.45 -10.60
CA LYS A 746 35.22 23.85 -10.59
C LYS A 746 35.25 24.42 -9.16
N SER A 747 35.31 25.75 -9.05
CA SER A 747 35.10 26.42 -7.77
C SER A 747 33.63 26.39 -7.36
N LEU A 748 33.34 26.51 -6.06
CA LEU A 748 31.96 26.57 -5.59
C LEU A 748 31.21 27.78 -6.17
N ASP A 749 31.89 28.93 -6.31
CA ASP A 749 31.30 30.13 -6.92
C ASP A 749 30.89 29.90 -8.38
N ASP A 750 31.70 29.19 -9.17
CA ASP A 750 31.37 28.85 -10.55
C ASP A 750 30.14 27.93 -10.61
N VAL A 751 30.08 26.92 -9.74
CA VAL A 751 28.97 25.95 -9.68
C VAL A 751 27.68 26.62 -9.23
N ILE A 752 27.71 27.43 -8.16
CA ILE A 752 26.56 28.25 -7.70
C ILE A 752 26.07 29.13 -8.85
N GLY A 753 26.97 29.82 -9.54
CA GLY A 753 26.61 30.66 -10.67
C GLY A 753 25.92 29.89 -11.82
N ILE A 754 26.34 28.66 -12.09
CA ILE A 754 25.68 27.80 -13.08
C ILE A 754 24.29 27.37 -12.60
N ILE A 755 24.17 26.88 -11.37
CA ILE A 755 22.89 26.43 -10.79
C ILE A 755 21.88 27.58 -10.79
N GLU A 756 22.26 28.75 -10.26
CA GLU A 756 21.37 29.91 -10.23
C GLU A 756 20.93 30.34 -11.63
N ASN A 757 21.83 30.33 -12.62
CA ASN A 757 21.47 30.67 -14.00
C ASN A 757 20.48 29.67 -14.60
N ARG A 758 20.71 28.37 -14.40
CA ARG A 758 19.85 27.29 -14.91
C ARG A 758 18.47 27.33 -14.25
N VAL A 759 18.40 27.46 -12.93
CA VAL A 759 17.13 27.52 -12.19
C VAL A 759 16.35 28.77 -12.56
N ASN A 760 16.98 29.96 -12.60
CA ASN A 760 16.27 31.18 -12.97
C ASN A 760 15.80 31.17 -14.44
N LEU A 761 16.54 30.50 -15.35
CA LEU A 761 16.07 30.29 -16.72
C LEU A 761 14.83 29.39 -16.76
N MET A 762 14.87 28.26 -16.05
CA MET A 762 13.72 27.35 -15.92
C MET A 762 12.49 28.06 -15.34
N LEU A 763 12.65 28.84 -14.27
CA LEU A 763 11.55 29.61 -13.66
C LEU A 763 10.94 30.59 -14.67
N LYS A 764 11.77 31.26 -15.48
CA LYS A 764 11.32 32.17 -16.54
C LYS A 764 10.58 31.45 -17.67
N GLU A 765 10.98 30.23 -18.02
CA GLU A 765 10.27 29.42 -19.02
C GLU A 765 8.90 28.93 -18.51
N ARG A 766 8.72 28.86 -17.19
CA ARG A 766 7.45 28.56 -16.52
C ARG A 766 6.56 29.79 -16.31
N GLU A 767 7.03 31.01 -16.61
CA GLU A 767 6.21 32.24 -16.62
C GLU A 767 5.46 32.43 -17.93
#